data_AF-A0A8K0HNG1-F1
#
_entry.id   AF-A0A8K0HNG1-F1
#
_cell.length_a   1.000
_cell.length_b   1.000
_cell.length_c   1.000
_cell.angle_alpha   90.00
_cell.angle_beta   90.00
_cell.angle_gamma   90.00
#
_symmetry.space_group_name_H-M   'P 1'
#
loop_
_entity.id
_entity.type
_entity.pdbx_description
1 polymer ?
#
loop_
_entity_poly.entity_id
_entity_poly.type
_entity_poly.pdbx_seq_one_letter_code
_entity_poly.pdbx_strand_id
1 'polypeptide(L)'
;MAEGRNVNAKPANGKVSGASNPYAINLENFSRRLKMLYSHWNDFKSELWGASDAITIATPSTSEDLRYLKSSALNIWLVGYEFPETIMVFMKKQIHVLCSQKKASLLDVVKKSAKDAVGVEVVLHVKPKSDDGTGLMDSIFRAVNAQSKSNGHDTPVVGHIAREAPEGKLLETWAEKLKNANFELTDVTNGFSDLFAVKDNTELTNVKRAAFLTSSVMRNFVVPKLEKVIDEEKKVSHSSLMDDTEKVILEPAKIKVKLKRENVDICYPPIFQSGGGFDLKPSASSNDENLCYDSTSVIICAVGSRYNSYCSNVARTFLIDANAIQSKAYEVLLKAQEAAISNLRSGNKVSAAYQAALSIVEKDAPELVANLTKTAGTGIGLEFRESGLNLNAKNDRILKPGMVFNVSLGFQNLQAETKNPKTQKFSILLADTVIVQKDVPEVLTHSSSKAVKDVAYSFNEDDDEEEDRPKVKGESKGRATTLSKATLRSDNQEMSKEELRRQHQAELARQKNEETARRLAGGGSASMDNRGNGKTIGDLIAYKNVNDLPPPRDLMIQIDQKNEAILLPIYGSMIPFHVATVKSVSSQQDSNRNCYIRIIFNVPGTPFSPHDANSLKFQGSIYLKEVSFRSKDPRHISEAVQLIKTLRRQVASRESERAERATLVTQEKLQLAGAKFKPIRLSDLWIRPPFGGRGRKLTGSIEAHTNGFRYSTSRPDERVDVMFSNVKHAFFQPAEKEMITLLHFHLHNHIMVGNKKTKDVQFYVEVMDVVQTLGGGKRSNYDPDEIEEEQRERDRKNKINMDFQNFVNRK
;
A
#
# COMPACT_ATOMS: atom_id res chain seq x y z
N MET A 1 30.26 14.12 68.27
CA MET A 1 29.84 13.20 67.19
C MET A 1 28.61 13.78 66.52
N ALA A 2 28.64 13.83 65.18
CA ALA A 2 27.54 14.12 64.23
C ALA A 2 26.71 15.40 64.50
N GLU A 3 27.12 16.56 63.97
CA GLU A 3 26.69 17.16 62.67
C GLU A 3 25.17 17.38 62.59
N GLY A 4 24.61 18.58 62.43
CA GLY A 4 25.16 19.91 62.15
C GLY A 4 24.09 20.86 61.58
N ARG A 5 23.48 21.66 62.46
CA ARG A 5 22.89 23.02 62.31
C ARG A 5 22.31 23.52 60.96
N ASN A 6 20.99 23.72 60.96
CA ASN A 6 20.23 24.99 60.95
C ASN A 6 20.47 26.16 59.94
N VAL A 7 19.33 26.58 59.34
CA VAL A 7 18.79 27.97 59.19
C VAL A 7 19.06 28.81 57.92
N ASN A 8 17.94 29.14 57.24
CA ASN A 8 17.53 30.30 56.42
C ASN A 8 18.51 31.00 55.45
N ALA A 9 18.12 31.10 54.18
CA ALA A 9 17.72 32.37 53.52
C ALA A 9 17.48 32.18 51.99
N LYS A 10 16.35 32.70 51.48
CA LYS A 10 16.25 33.11 50.06
C LYS A 10 17.02 34.43 49.89
N PRO A 11 17.60 34.67 48.69
CA PRO A 11 17.05 35.77 47.89
C PRO A 11 16.85 35.41 46.42
N ALA A 12 15.95 36.18 45.81
CA ALA A 12 15.51 36.10 44.42
C ALA A 12 16.53 36.71 43.44
N ASN A 13 16.71 36.10 42.27
CA ASN A 13 16.61 36.82 40.99
C ASN A 13 16.62 35.85 39.80
N GLY A 14 15.83 36.23 38.79
CA GLY A 14 15.30 35.33 37.77
C GLY A 14 16.30 34.85 36.71
N LYS A 15 16.05 33.63 36.24
CA LYS A 15 16.23 33.27 34.83
C LYS A 15 14.95 32.60 34.36
N VAL A 16 14.33 33.23 33.37
CA VAL A 16 13.21 32.73 32.59
C VAL A 16 13.58 31.33 32.09
N SER A 17 12.78 30.33 32.46
CA SER A 17 12.90 28.97 31.97
C SER A 17 12.61 28.94 30.47
N GLY A 18 13.66 29.10 29.66
CA GLY A 18 13.58 28.86 28.23
C GLY A 18 13.27 27.39 27.99
N ALA A 19 12.22 27.12 27.22
CA ALA A 19 11.86 25.79 26.78
C ALA A 19 13.09 25.10 26.13
N SER A 20 13.44 23.91 26.61
CA SER A 20 14.51 23.10 26.05
C SER A 20 14.24 22.85 24.57
N ASN A 21 15.18 23.26 23.70
CA ASN A 21 15.11 23.02 22.27
C ASN A 21 15.14 21.49 22.04
N PRO A 22 14.17 20.87 21.33
CA PRO A 22 14.09 19.41 21.20
C PRO A 22 15.16 18.81 20.28
N TYR A 23 15.95 19.64 19.60
CA TYR A 23 17.04 19.23 18.70
C TYR A 23 18.39 19.49 19.37
N ALA A 24 19.18 18.42 19.56
CA ALA A 24 20.50 18.49 20.16
C ALA A 24 21.52 17.75 19.28
N ILE A 25 22.47 18.49 18.70
CA ILE A 25 23.54 17.92 17.87
C ILE A 25 24.57 17.25 18.78
N ASN A 26 24.89 15.98 18.50
CA ASN A 26 25.98 15.29 19.19
C ASN A 26 27.33 15.80 18.64
N LEU A 27 27.96 16.70 19.38
CA LEU A 27 29.21 17.37 18.97
C LEU A 27 30.39 16.43 18.83
N GLU A 28 30.47 15.37 19.65
CA GLU A 28 31.55 14.39 19.56
C GLU A 28 31.45 13.57 18.26
N ASN A 29 30.25 13.08 17.95
CA ASN A 29 30.00 12.38 16.70
C ASN A 29 30.20 13.30 15.48
N PHE A 30 29.76 14.55 15.57
CA PHE A 30 30.01 15.55 14.52
C PHE A 30 31.52 15.72 14.27
N SER A 31 32.32 15.99 15.32
CA SER A 31 33.77 16.15 15.19
C SER A 31 34.45 14.93 14.58
N ARG A 32 34.09 13.73 15.05
CA ARG A 32 34.63 12.47 14.54
C ARG A 32 34.31 12.27 13.06
N ARG A 33 33.04 12.44 12.67
CA ARG A 33 32.58 12.24 11.30
C ARG A 33 33.08 13.32 10.35
N LEU A 34 33.20 14.56 10.82
CA LEU A 34 33.83 15.63 10.05
C LEU A 34 35.30 15.33 9.77
N LYS A 35 36.05 14.85 10.77
CA LYS A 35 37.43 14.40 10.57
C LYS A 35 37.51 13.26 9.56
N MET A 36 36.61 12.27 9.66
CA MET A 36 36.53 11.18 8.68
C MET A 36 36.26 11.69 7.26
N LEU A 37 35.33 12.63 7.08
CA LEU A 37 35.03 13.24 5.78
C LEU A 37 36.26 13.94 5.19
N TYR A 38 36.95 14.79 5.96
CA TYR A 38 38.11 15.53 5.47
C TYR A 38 39.33 14.63 5.21
N SER A 39 39.58 13.64 6.07
CA SER A 39 40.63 12.65 5.84
C SER A 39 40.35 11.85 4.56
N HIS A 40 39.14 11.31 4.42
CA HIS A 40 38.75 10.55 3.22
C HIS A 40 38.76 11.41 1.95
N TRP A 41 38.37 12.68 2.04
CA TRP A 41 38.46 13.62 0.92
C TRP A 41 39.90 13.88 0.49
N ASN A 42 40.83 14.05 1.45
CA ASN A 42 42.24 14.26 1.14
C ASN A 42 42.91 12.99 0.59
N ASP A 43 42.64 11.82 1.20
CA ASP A 43 43.28 10.56 0.84
C ASP A 43 42.86 10.08 -0.56
N PHE A 44 41.59 10.30 -0.94
CA PHE A 44 41.01 9.84 -2.22
C PHE A 44 40.63 11.00 -3.14
N LYS A 45 41.32 12.14 -3.05
CA LYS A 45 40.93 13.40 -3.71
C LYS A 45 40.65 13.23 -5.20
N SER A 46 41.58 12.61 -5.94
CA SER A 46 41.45 12.42 -7.39
C SER A 46 40.56 11.23 -7.77
N GLU A 47 40.62 10.14 -7.00
CA GLU A 47 39.97 8.87 -7.34
C GLU A 47 38.45 8.88 -7.13
N LEU A 48 38.00 9.44 -6.00
CA LEU A 48 36.59 9.36 -5.57
C LEU A 48 35.89 10.72 -5.46
N TRP A 49 36.68 11.79 -5.30
CA TRP A 49 36.17 13.15 -5.10
C TRP A 49 36.41 14.07 -6.30
N GLY A 50 36.75 13.51 -7.47
CA GLY A 50 36.84 14.26 -8.72
C GLY A 50 37.80 15.45 -8.67
N ALA A 51 38.91 15.30 -7.94
CA ALA A 51 39.91 16.34 -7.69
C ALA A 51 39.36 17.65 -7.08
N SER A 52 38.16 17.61 -6.47
CA SER A 52 37.44 18.81 -6.03
C SER A 52 38.19 19.63 -4.97
N ASP A 53 38.18 20.95 -5.12
CA ASP A 53 38.69 21.91 -4.14
C ASP A 53 37.63 22.39 -3.15
N ALA A 54 36.36 22.30 -3.55
CA ALA A 54 35.19 22.51 -2.72
C ALA A 54 34.14 21.44 -3.01
N ILE A 55 33.35 21.06 -2.01
CA ILE A 55 32.22 20.14 -2.19
C ILE A 55 30.94 20.89 -1.82
N THR A 56 29.99 20.95 -2.75
CA THR A 56 28.67 21.56 -2.52
C THR A 56 27.59 20.51 -2.41
N ILE A 57 26.77 20.64 -1.36
CA ILE A 57 25.65 19.76 -1.05
C ILE A 57 24.42 20.62 -0.84
N ALA A 58 23.43 20.42 -1.70
CA ALA A 58 22.18 21.14 -1.70
C ALA A 58 21.05 20.18 -1.32
N THR A 59 20.42 20.38 -0.16
CA THR A 59 19.34 19.50 0.32
C THR A 59 17.98 20.16 0.04
N PRO A 60 17.07 19.50 -0.71
CA PRO A 60 15.80 20.08 -1.11
C PRO A 60 14.81 20.19 0.05
N SER A 61 13.61 20.71 -0.21
CA SER A 61 12.52 20.68 0.75
C SER A 61 12.08 19.24 1.05
N THR A 62 11.50 19.02 2.24
CA THR A 62 10.87 17.75 2.58
C THR A 62 9.77 17.42 1.58
N SER A 63 9.73 16.19 1.08
CA SER A 63 8.62 15.69 0.26
C SER A 63 7.65 14.88 1.13
N GLU A 64 6.40 14.80 0.67
CA GLU A 64 5.45 13.81 1.19
C GLU A 64 5.82 12.39 0.74
N ASP A 65 6.58 12.25 -0.36
CA ASP A 65 7.10 10.97 -0.82
C ASP A 65 8.36 10.55 -0.03
N LEU A 66 8.44 9.25 0.30
CA LEU A 66 9.65 8.65 0.86
C LEU A 66 10.78 8.66 -0.17
N ARG A 67 11.78 9.53 0.05
CA ARG A 67 12.94 9.69 -0.84
C ARG A 67 14.24 9.54 -0.08
N TYR A 68 15.18 8.82 -0.69
CA TYR A 68 16.54 8.66 -0.17
C TYR A 68 17.48 9.54 -0.96
N LEU A 69 17.84 10.67 -0.38
CA LEU A 69 18.82 11.60 -0.92
C LEU A 69 20.14 11.43 -0.18
N LYS A 70 21.23 11.42 -0.93
CA LYS A 70 22.59 11.39 -0.42
C LYS A 70 22.95 12.69 0.28
N SER A 71 22.38 13.82 -0.16
CA SER A 71 22.45 15.10 0.57
C SER A 71 21.85 14.98 1.98
N SER A 72 20.66 14.37 2.10
CA SER A 72 19.98 14.16 3.38
C SER A 72 20.71 13.13 4.24
N ALA A 73 21.25 12.07 3.63
CA ALA A 73 22.09 11.09 4.31
C ALA A 73 23.34 11.76 4.91
N LEU A 74 24.00 12.68 4.21
CA LEU A 74 25.13 13.43 4.75
C LEU A 74 24.72 14.28 5.95
N ASN A 75 23.59 14.98 5.90
CA ASN A 75 23.11 15.78 7.03
C ASN A 75 22.87 14.90 8.27
N ILE A 76 22.15 13.79 8.10
CA ILE A 76 21.84 12.86 9.19
C ILE A 76 23.12 12.20 9.73
N TRP A 77 24.05 11.84 8.84
CA TRP A 77 25.33 11.29 9.22
C TRP A 77 26.15 12.31 10.00
N LEU A 78 26.27 13.54 9.52
CA LEU A 78 27.18 14.52 10.12
C LEU A 78 26.62 15.13 11.40
N VAL A 79 25.34 15.53 11.41
CA VAL A 79 24.73 16.31 12.50
C VAL A 79 23.50 15.64 13.15
N GLY A 80 23.10 14.46 12.68
CA GLY A 80 22.02 13.66 13.29
C GLY A 80 20.61 14.01 12.81
N TYR A 81 20.45 15.04 11.98
CA TYR A 81 19.15 15.52 11.51
C TYR A 81 19.22 15.90 10.04
N GLU A 82 18.07 15.85 9.36
CA GLU A 82 17.95 16.41 8.02
C GLU A 82 17.81 17.94 8.10
N PHE A 83 18.47 18.65 7.18
CA PHE A 83 18.36 20.10 7.03
C PHE A 83 17.78 20.42 5.64
N PRO A 84 16.45 20.41 5.47
CA PRO A 84 15.81 20.74 4.20
C PRO A 84 16.14 22.17 3.75
N GLU A 85 15.96 22.51 2.48
CA GLU A 85 16.22 23.85 1.91
C GLU A 85 17.53 24.48 2.45
N THR A 86 18.62 23.72 2.41
CA THR A 86 19.92 24.13 2.98
C THR A 86 21.03 23.76 2.01
N ILE A 87 21.96 24.69 1.80
CA ILE A 87 23.16 24.47 1.00
C ILE A 87 24.37 24.48 1.94
N MET A 88 25.17 23.43 1.91
CA MET A 88 26.45 23.32 2.60
C MET A 88 27.58 23.26 1.59
N VAL A 89 28.61 24.10 1.76
CA VAL A 89 29.81 24.11 0.92
C VAL A 89 31.02 23.88 1.80
N PHE A 90 31.62 22.70 1.65
CA PHE A 90 32.82 22.28 2.36
C PHE A 90 34.06 22.72 1.59
N MET A 91 34.99 23.38 2.28
CA MET A 91 36.26 23.83 1.73
C MET A 91 37.39 23.50 2.71
N LYS A 92 38.66 23.64 2.27
CA LYS A 92 39.83 23.32 3.10
C LYS A 92 39.90 24.12 4.40
N LYS A 93 39.50 25.39 4.38
CA LYS A 93 39.57 26.29 5.56
C LYS A 93 38.20 26.68 6.12
N GLN A 94 37.14 26.55 5.34
CA GLN A 94 35.82 27.06 5.71
C GLN A 94 34.72 26.07 5.33
N ILE A 95 33.62 26.08 6.09
CA ILE A 95 32.37 25.43 5.74
C ILE A 95 31.31 26.51 5.70
N HIS A 96 30.72 26.76 4.54
CA HIS A 96 29.63 27.73 4.41
C HIS A 96 28.30 27.01 4.44
N VAL A 97 27.36 27.52 5.23
CA VAL A 97 25.99 26.99 5.29
C VAL A 97 25.00 28.10 5.01
N LEU A 98 24.26 27.99 3.91
CA LEU A 98 23.15 28.87 3.55
C LEU A 98 21.83 28.23 3.99
N CYS A 99 21.17 28.83 4.98
CA CYS A 99 19.94 28.29 5.56
C CYS A 99 19.07 29.37 6.24
N SER A 100 17.89 28.99 6.73
CA SER A 100 17.02 29.88 7.51
C SER A 100 17.61 30.23 8.89
N GLN A 101 17.17 31.35 9.49
CA GLN A 101 17.61 31.77 10.83
C GLN A 101 17.49 30.67 11.90
N LYS A 102 16.39 29.90 11.90
CA LYS A 102 16.19 28.81 12.87
C LYS A 102 17.25 27.73 12.75
N LYS A 103 17.59 27.33 11.52
CA LYS A 103 18.62 26.31 11.22
C LYS A 103 20.02 26.82 11.55
N ALA A 104 20.31 28.08 11.27
CA ALA A 104 21.56 28.72 11.64
C ALA A 104 21.77 28.70 13.17
N SER A 105 20.75 29.03 13.96
CA SER A 105 20.82 28.96 15.42
C SER A 105 21.07 27.54 15.95
N LEU A 106 20.60 26.50 15.25
CA LEU A 106 20.88 25.10 15.60
C LEU A 106 22.32 24.69 15.25
N LEU A 107 22.87 25.18 14.14
CA LEU A 107 24.21 24.84 13.67
C LEU A 107 25.31 25.71 14.32
N ASP A 108 24.97 26.78 15.02
CA ASP A 108 25.96 27.66 15.65
C ASP A 108 26.87 26.91 16.64
N VAL A 109 26.31 25.90 17.33
CA VAL A 109 27.03 25.04 18.28
C VAL A 109 28.18 24.25 17.66
N VAL A 110 28.15 23.99 16.34
CA VAL A 110 29.18 23.17 15.67
C VAL A 110 30.44 23.96 15.29
N LYS A 111 30.41 25.29 15.35
CA LYS A 111 31.54 26.16 14.97
C LYS A 111 32.84 25.81 15.69
N LYS A 112 32.78 25.71 17.02
CA LYS A 112 33.94 25.38 17.85
C LYS A 112 34.44 23.97 17.55
N SER A 113 33.53 22.99 17.53
CA SER A 113 33.85 21.59 17.25
C SER A 113 34.49 21.39 15.88
N ALA A 114 34.03 22.10 14.84
CA ALA A 114 34.62 22.02 13.50
C ALA A 114 36.06 22.58 13.47
N LYS A 115 36.29 23.70 14.16
CA LYS A 115 37.62 24.31 14.28
C LYS A 115 38.58 23.40 15.04
N ASP A 116 38.13 22.82 16.15
CA ASP A 116 38.96 21.93 16.98
C ASP A 116 39.24 20.59 16.27
N ALA A 117 38.31 20.07 15.46
CA ALA A 117 38.43 18.76 14.82
C ALA A 117 39.31 18.76 13.55
N VAL A 118 39.14 19.77 12.68
CA VAL A 118 39.80 19.81 11.36
C VAL A 118 40.34 21.21 10.99
N GLY A 119 40.29 22.18 11.91
CA GLY A 119 40.83 23.52 11.66
C GLY A 119 39.97 24.40 10.75
N VAL A 120 38.70 24.04 10.52
CA VAL A 120 37.82 24.77 9.60
C VAL A 120 36.87 25.72 10.32
N GLU A 121 36.65 26.89 9.74
CA GLU A 121 35.69 27.88 10.23
C GLU A 121 34.30 27.66 9.61
N VAL A 122 33.27 27.53 10.44
CA VAL A 122 31.88 27.40 9.96
C VAL A 122 31.24 28.79 9.84
N VAL A 123 30.92 29.19 8.61
CA VAL A 123 30.30 30.47 8.27
C VAL A 123 28.82 30.25 7.93
N LEU A 124 27.93 30.82 8.74
CA LEU A 124 26.48 30.68 8.59
C LEU A 124 25.91 31.88 7.83
N HIS A 125 25.35 31.63 6.64
CA HIS A 125 24.63 32.61 5.83
C HIS A 125 23.12 32.46 6.09
N VAL A 126 22.54 33.42 6.79
CA VAL A 126 21.11 33.40 7.11
C VAL A 126 20.33 34.00 5.96
N LYS A 127 19.47 33.20 5.32
CA LYS A 127 18.54 33.65 4.28
C LYS A 127 17.26 34.23 4.90
N PRO A 128 16.96 35.54 4.71
CA PRO A 128 15.66 36.10 5.07
C PRO A 128 14.51 35.48 4.26
N LYS A 129 13.28 35.62 4.75
CA LYS A 129 12.08 35.13 4.03
C LYS A 129 11.78 35.90 2.74
N SER A 130 12.11 37.19 2.71
CA SER A 130 11.89 38.10 1.57
C SER A 130 13.00 38.03 0.52
N ASP A 131 14.06 37.28 0.78
CA ASP A 131 15.28 37.23 -0.04
C ASP A 131 15.35 35.88 -0.78
N ASP A 132 15.82 35.90 -2.02
CA ASP A 132 16.00 34.70 -2.85
C ASP A 132 17.32 33.96 -2.57
N GLY A 133 18.20 34.56 -1.78
CA GLY A 133 19.51 34.04 -1.38
C GLY A 133 20.63 34.37 -2.36
N THR A 134 20.36 35.04 -3.49
CA THR A 134 21.32 35.21 -4.59
C THR A 134 22.59 35.93 -4.17
N GLY A 135 22.49 37.02 -3.41
CA GLY A 135 23.66 37.76 -2.92
C GLY A 135 24.50 36.97 -1.91
N LEU A 136 23.86 36.08 -1.14
CA LEU A 136 24.55 35.16 -0.22
C LEU A 136 25.28 34.06 -1.00
N MET A 137 24.67 33.54 -2.08
CA MET A 137 25.33 32.58 -2.98
C MET A 137 26.58 33.20 -3.63
N ASP A 138 26.50 34.47 -4.07
CA ASP A 138 27.67 35.17 -4.64
C ASP A 138 28.80 35.35 -3.63
N SER A 139 28.45 35.54 -2.35
CA SER A 139 29.43 35.59 -1.26
C SER A 139 30.17 34.26 -1.10
N ILE A 140 29.45 33.13 -1.18
CA ILE A 140 30.04 31.79 -1.14
C ILE A 140 30.95 31.57 -2.36
N PHE A 141 30.52 31.96 -3.56
CA PHE A 141 31.34 31.82 -4.77
C PHE A 141 32.61 32.67 -4.72
N ARG A 142 32.56 33.88 -4.15
CA ARG A 142 33.76 34.69 -3.91
C ARG A 142 34.74 33.98 -2.98
N ALA A 143 34.24 33.33 -1.92
CA ALA A 143 35.08 32.56 -0.99
C ALA A 143 35.73 31.34 -1.68
N VAL A 144 34.98 30.59 -2.49
CA VAL A 144 35.51 29.46 -3.29
C VAL A 144 36.63 29.93 -4.22
N ASN A 145 36.40 31.01 -4.97
CA ASN A 145 37.40 31.59 -5.88
C ASN A 145 38.65 32.09 -5.13
N ALA A 146 38.48 32.76 -4.00
CA ALA A 146 39.59 33.25 -3.19
C ALA A 146 40.47 32.10 -2.67
N GLN A 147 39.86 31.01 -2.22
CA GLN A 147 40.60 29.83 -1.76
C GLN A 147 41.36 29.16 -2.92
N SER A 148 40.74 29.01 -4.09
CA SER A 148 41.39 28.37 -5.25
C SER A 148 42.60 29.17 -5.73
N LYS A 149 42.47 30.49 -5.86
CA LYS A 149 43.59 31.39 -6.21
C LYS A 149 44.74 31.30 -5.21
N SER A 150 44.43 31.20 -3.91
CA SER A 150 45.47 31.04 -2.88
C SER A 150 46.24 29.72 -2.96
N ASN A 151 45.70 28.73 -3.67
CA ASN A 151 46.33 27.42 -3.91
C ASN A 151 46.98 27.32 -5.31
N GLY A 152 47.03 28.42 -6.09
CA GLY A 152 47.67 28.44 -7.42
C GLY A 152 46.84 27.83 -8.55
N HIS A 153 45.52 27.64 -8.36
CA HIS A 153 44.62 27.17 -9.41
C HIS A 153 43.79 28.35 -9.96
N ASP A 154 43.73 28.49 -11.28
CA ASP A 154 42.98 29.57 -11.95
C ASP A 154 41.47 29.31 -11.98
N THR A 155 41.06 28.03 -12.05
CA THR A 155 39.65 27.62 -12.07
C THR A 155 39.38 26.63 -10.94
N PRO A 156 38.47 26.93 -10.00
CA PRO A 156 38.11 26.01 -8.92
C PRO A 156 37.36 24.78 -9.43
N VAL A 157 37.73 23.60 -8.91
CA VAL A 157 36.96 22.37 -9.12
C VAL A 157 35.94 22.21 -7.98
N VAL A 158 34.65 22.15 -8.31
CA VAL A 158 33.56 22.03 -7.34
C VAL A 158 32.84 20.70 -7.50
N GLY A 159 32.99 19.85 -6.49
CA GLY A 159 32.31 18.56 -6.41
C GLY A 159 30.84 18.72 -6.02
N HIS A 160 29.93 18.08 -6.74
CA HIS A 160 28.50 18.05 -6.41
C HIS A 160 27.90 16.64 -6.58
N ILE A 161 26.69 16.42 -6.04
CA ILE A 161 25.96 15.17 -6.26
C ILE A 161 25.21 15.31 -7.60
N ALA A 162 25.77 14.73 -8.67
CA ALA A 162 25.25 14.97 -10.02
C ALA A 162 23.87 14.36 -10.29
N ARG A 163 23.49 13.31 -9.55
CA ARG A 163 22.24 12.56 -9.75
C ARG A 163 21.03 13.16 -9.01
N GLU A 164 21.24 14.17 -8.17
CA GLU A 164 20.16 14.83 -7.44
C GLU A 164 19.68 16.07 -8.19
N ALA A 165 18.41 16.06 -8.59
CA ALA A 165 17.81 17.20 -9.25
C ALA A 165 17.60 18.35 -8.25
N PRO A 166 17.88 19.61 -8.65
CA PRO A 166 17.55 20.75 -7.82
C PRO A 166 16.02 20.89 -7.73
N GLU A 167 15.50 20.94 -6.52
CA GLU A 167 14.08 21.12 -6.26
C GLU A 167 13.83 22.29 -5.32
N GLY A 168 12.93 23.17 -5.74
CA GLY A 168 12.56 24.36 -5.00
C GLY A 168 13.43 25.55 -5.38
N LYS A 169 12.83 26.74 -5.26
CA LYS A 169 13.40 27.99 -5.79
C LYS A 169 14.86 28.22 -5.38
N LEU A 170 15.21 27.95 -4.12
CA LEU A 170 16.56 28.15 -3.59
C LEU A 170 17.59 27.28 -4.32
N LEU A 171 17.28 25.99 -4.53
CA LEU A 171 18.21 25.04 -5.13
C LEU A 171 18.25 25.17 -6.64
N GLU A 172 17.12 25.49 -7.27
CA GLU A 172 17.06 25.80 -8.71
C GLU A 172 17.97 27.00 -9.02
N THR A 173 17.84 28.07 -8.23
CA THR A 173 18.70 29.26 -8.34
C THR A 173 20.17 28.94 -8.08
N TRP A 174 20.46 28.11 -7.08
CA TRP A 174 21.82 27.66 -6.78
C TRP A 174 22.43 26.87 -7.93
N ALA A 175 21.68 25.93 -8.50
CA ALA A 175 22.13 25.09 -9.61
C ALA A 175 22.36 25.91 -10.88
N GLU A 176 21.48 26.87 -11.18
CA GLU A 176 21.66 27.81 -12.29
C GLU A 176 22.91 28.66 -12.10
N LYS A 177 23.10 29.23 -10.91
CA LYS A 177 24.30 30.00 -10.57
C LYS A 177 25.57 29.17 -10.65
N LEU A 178 25.57 27.92 -10.17
CA LEU A 178 26.72 27.01 -10.26
C LEU A 178 27.08 26.72 -11.72
N LYS A 179 26.10 26.50 -12.59
CA LYS A 179 26.32 26.26 -14.03
C LYS A 179 26.87 27.49 -14.76
N ASN A 180 26.44 28.68 -14.35
CA ASN A 180 26.88 29.95 -14.95
C ASN A 180 28.18 30.48 -14.32
N ALA A 181 28.65 29.88 -13.23
CA ALA A 181 29.92 30.23 -12.60
C ALA A 181 31.09 29.62 -13.38
N ASN A 182 32.25 30.29 -13.33
CA ASN A 182 33.49 29.77 -13.90
C ASN A 182 34.11 28.71 -12.97
N PHE A 183 33.42 27.58 -12.79
CA PHE A 183 33.84 26.42 -12.00
C PHE A 183 33.84 25.16 -12.86
N GLU A 184 34.78 24.25 -12.60
CA GLU A 184 34.71 22.89 -13.13
C GLU A 184 33.87 22.02 -12.20
N LEU A 185 32.75 21.49 -12.69
CA LEU A 185 31.84 20.67 -11.88
C LEU A 185 32.16 19.18 -12.01
N THR A 186 32.34 18.49 -10.89
CA THR A 186 32.65 17.06 -10.85
C THR A 186 31.67 16.29 -9.96
N ASP A 187 31.38 15.02 -10.29
CA ASP A 187 30.50 14.17 -9.48
C ASP A 187 31.27 13.55 -8.31
N VAL A 188 30.79 13.77 -7.09
CA VAL A 188 31.37 13.22 -5.86
C VAL A 188 30.49 12.14 -5.20
N THR A 189 29.47 11.66 -5.91
CA THR A 189 28.55 10.62 -5.41
C THR A 189 29.28 9.35 -4.95
N ASN A 190 30.37 8.98 -5.64
CA ASN A 190 31.17 7.79 -5.29
C ASN A 190 31.98 8.00 -4.00
N GLY A 191 32.52 9.20 -3.77
CA GLY A 191 33.19 9.56 -2.52
C GLY A 191 32.30 9.39 -1.29
N PHE A 192 31.06 9.87 -1.36
CA PHE A 192 30.08 9.64 -0.29
C PHE A 192 29.67 8.17 -0.17
N SER A 193 29.55 7.45 -1.28
CA SER A 193 29.22 6.02 -1.25
C SER A 193 30.32 5.19 -0.57
N ASP A 194 31.59 5.54 -0.77
CA ASP A 194 32.71 4.89 -0.08
C ASP A 194 32.71 5.26 1.42
N LEU A 195 32.53 6.54 1.73
CA LEU A 195 32.50 7.08 3.09
C LEU A 195 31.41 6.45 3.97
N PHE A 196 30.19 6.25 3.45
CA PHE A 196 29.07 5.67 4.20
C PHE A 196 29.06 4.14 4.23
N ALA A 197 29.96 3.50 3.48
CA ALA A 197 29.91 2.06 3.28
C ALA A 197 30.11 1.27 4.58
N VAL A 198 31.06 1.69 5.41
CA VAL A 198 31.44 1.00 6.65
C VAL A 198 30.75 1.69 7.83
N LYS A 199 29.89 0.95 8.52
CA LYS A 199 29.09 1.45 9.62
C LYS A 199 29.85 1.32 10.94
N ASP A 200 29.82 2.36 11.76
CA ASP A 200 30.32 2.34 13.13
C ASP A 200 29.38 1.55 14.07
N ASN A 201 29.81 1.28 15.31
CA ASN A 201 29.03 0.47 16.26
C ASN A 201 27.64 1.05 16.58
N THR A 202 27.49 2.38 16.56
CA THR A 202 26.20 3.04 16.80
C THR A 202 25.28 2.84 15.60
N GLU A 203 25.83 2.99 14.39
CA GLU A 203 25.13 2.73 13.13
C GLU A 203 24.69 1.28 13.02
N LEU A 204 25.60 0.33 13.29
CA LEU A 204 25.29 -1.10 13.32
C LEU A 204 24.19 -1.41 14.34
N THR A 205 24.21 -0.78 15.51
CA THR A 205 23.14 -0.95 16.52
C THR A 205 21.80 -0.46 15.98
N ASN A 206 21.76 0.68 15.28
CA ASN A 206 20.52 1.18 14.68
C ASN A 206 20.02 0.26 13.57
N VAL A 207 20.90 -0.24 12.70
CA VAL A 207 20.56 -1.25 11.67
C VAL A 207 20.03 -2.53 12.31
N LYS A 208 20.65 -3.03 13.40
CA LYS A 208 20.19 -4.21 14.14
C LYS A 208 18.79 -4.01 14.71
N ARG A 209 18.50 -2.83 15.27
CA ARG A 209 17.16 -2.49 15.79
C ARG A 209 16.12 -2.41 14.66
N ALA A 210 16.47 -1.80 13.53
CA ALA A 210 15.63 -1.76 12.35
C ALA A 210 15.33 -3.17 11.84
N ALA A 211 16.37 -4.00 11.66
CA ALA A 211 16.21 -5.36 11.15
C ALA A 211 15.39 -6.26 12.09
N PHE A 212 15.59 -6.12 13.42
CA PHE A 212 14.80 -6.83 14.42
C PHE A 212 13.31 -6.44 14.36
N LEU A 213 13.00 -5.15 14.15
CA LEU A 213 11.63 -4.72 13.94
C LEU A 213 11.06 -5.31 12.65
N THR A 214 11.78 -5.19 11.54
CA THR A 214 11.38 -5.72 10.23
C THR A 214 11.06 -7.21 10.28
N SER A 215 11.95 -8.01 10.88
CA SER A 215 11.75 -9.45 10.99
C SER A 215 10.64 -9.82 11.97
N SER A 216 10.46 -9.03 13.03
CA SER A 216 9.34 -9.20 13.98
C SER A 216 7.99 -8.86 13.36
N VAL A 217 7.92 -7.84 12.49
CA VAL A 217 6.69 -7.51 11.74
C VAL A 217 6.36 -8.64 10.76
N MET A 218 7.35 -9.13 10.01
CA MET A 218 7.15 -10.25 9.10
C MET A 218 6.63 -11.50 9.85
N ARG A 219 7.30 -11.90 10.93
CA ARG A 219 6.96 -13.11 11.68
C ARG A 219 5.68 -12.99 12.52
N ASN A 220 5.52 -11.91 13.28
CA ASN A 220 4.46 -11.82 14.29
C ASN A 220 3.18 -11.16 13.78
N PHE A 221 3.22 -10.54 12.59
CA PHE A 221 2.05 -9.88 12.01
C PHE A 221 1.75 -10.36 10.59
N VAL A 222 2.70 -10.23 9.65
CA VAL A 222 2.44 -10.54 8.23
C VAL A 222 2.09 -12.01 8.04
N VAL A 223 2.93 -12.94 8.54
CA VAL A 223 2.69 -14.38 8.42
C VAL A 223 1.33 -14.78 9.05
N PRO A 224 1.04 -14.50 10.33
CA PRO A 224 -0.25 -14.81 10.93
C PRO A 224 -1.45 -14.15 10.23
N LYS A 225 -1.26 -12.96 9.65
CA LYS A 225 -2.31 -12.26 8.91
C LYS A 225 -2.58 -12.93 7.57
N LEU A 226 -1.55 -13.40 6.86
CA LEU A 226 -1.71 -14.15 5.61
C LEU A 226 -2.39 -15.49 5.88
N GLU A 227 -1.89 -16.26 6.86
CA GLU A 227 -2.49 -17.54 7.30
C GLU A 227 -3.97 -17.35 7.59
N LYS A 228 -4.31 -16.39 8.45
CA LYS A 228 -5.71 -16.07 8.77
C LYS A 228 -6.56 -15.68 7.54
N VAL A 229 -5.99 -14.95 6.59
CA VAL A 229 -6.73 -14.54 5.38
C VAL A 229 -6.98 -15.72 4.47
N ILE A 230 -6.02 -16.65 4.38
CA ILE A 230 -6.10 -17.88 3.59
C ILE A 230 -7.09 -18.84 4.25
N ASP A 231 -6.93 -19.13 5.55
CA ASP A 231 -7.78 -20.06 6.32
C ASP A 231 -9.25 -19.61 6.37
N GLU A 232 -9.50 -18.31 6.50
CA GLU A 232 -10.87 -17.75 6.55
C GLU A 232 -11.42 -17.41 5.15
N GLU A 233 -10.71 -17.77 4.08
CA GLU A 233 -11.02 -17.46 2.67
C GLU A 233 -11.43 -15.99 2.45
N LYS A 234 -10.73 -15.08 3.10
CA LYS A 234 -11.05 -13.65 3.06
C LYS A 234 -10.54 -13.02 1.77
N LYS A 235 -11.37 -12.13 1.21
CA LYS A 235 -10.98 -11.26 0.11
C LYS A 235 -10.38 -9.97 0.67
N VAL A 236 -9.06 -9.87 0.62
CA VAL A 236 -8.29 -8.71 1.08
C VAL A 236 -7.37 -8.25 -0.05
N SER A 237 -7.34 -6.96 -0.34
CA SER A 237 -6.44 -6.40 -1.36
C SER A 237 -4.99 -6.33 -0.87
N HIS A 238 -4.04 -6.33 -1.81
CA HIS A 238 -2.63 -6.10 -1.49
C HIS A 238 -2.42 -4.74 -0.80
N SER A 239 -3.10 -3.68 -1.27
CA SER A 239 -3.09 -2.35 -0.67
C SER A 239 -3.59 -2.33 0.78
N SER A 240 -4.62 -3.12 1.11
CA SER A 240 -5.11 -3.22 2.48
C SER A 240 -4.10 -3.92 3.40
N LEU A 241 -3.40 -4.94 2.91
CA LEU A 241 -2.34 -5.62 3.68
C LEU A 241 -1.12 -4.70 3.88
N MET A 242 -0.79 -3.90 2.87
CA MET A 242 0.23 -2.85 2.96
C MET A 242 -0.10 -1.85 4.07
N ASP A 243 -1.29 -1.23 4.02
CA ASP A 243 -1.74 -0.23 5.01
C ASP A 243 -1.73 -0.77 6.44
N ASP A 244 -2.19 -2.01 6.62
CA ASP A 244 -2.21 -2.66 7.92
C ASP A 244 -0.79 -2.96 8.43
N THR A 245 0.11 -3.40 7.54
CA THR A 245 1.51 -3.67 7.87
C THR A 245 2.26 -2.39 8.22
N GLU A 246 2.03 -1.32 7.46
CA GLU A 246 2.60 0.01 7.73
C GLU A 246 2.22 0.52 9.12
N LYS A 247 0.94 0.44 9.49
CA LYS A 247 0.47 0.81 10.84
C LYS A 247 1.16 0.02 11.94
N VAL A 248 1.51 -1.25 11.69
CA VAL A 248 2.20 -2.10 12.67
C VAL A 248 3.68 -1.74 12.79
N ILE A 249 4.35 -1.41 11.67
CA ILE A 249 5.72 -0.91 11.70
C ILE A 249 5.79 0.38 12.53
N LEU A 250 4.89 1.33 12.27
CA LEU A 250 4.83 2.62 12.98
C LEU A 250 4.38 2.51 14.44
N GLU A 251 3.89 1.35 14.87
CA GLU A 251 3.43 1.09 16.24
C GLU A 251 4.00 -0.25 16.76
N PRO A 252 5.32 -0.34 16.99
CA PRO A 252 6.01 -1.60 17.31
C PRO A 252 5.50 -2.28 18.59
N ALA A 253 4.87 -1.52 19.49
CA ALA A 253 4.22 -2.05 20.69
C ALA A 253 3.09 -3.05 20.36
N LYS A 254 2.41 -2.93 19.20
CA LYS A 254 1.36 -3.85 18.76
C LYS A 254 1.86 -5.30 18.61
N ILE A 255 3.14 -5.47 18.30
CA ILE A 255 3.80 -6.78 18.15
C ILE A 255 4.79 -7.07 19.29
N LYS A 256 4.60 -6.42 20.45
CA LYS A 256 5.43 -6.58 21.67
C LYS A 256 6.91 -6.22 21.47
N VAL A 257 7.24 -5.40 20.47
CA VAL A 257 8.60 -4.90 20.24
C VAL A 257 8.83 -3.60 21.01
N LYS A 258 9.82 -3.61 21.91
CA LYS A 258 10.17 -2.46 22.77
C LYS A 258 11.15 -1.52 22.07
N LEU A 259 10.69 -0.84 21.03
CA LEU A 259 11.42 0.25 20.39
C LEU A 259 10.69 1.58 20.56
N LYS A 260 11.47 2.66 20.63
CA LYS A 260 10.96 4.03 20.69
C LYS A 260 10.23 4.37 19.39
N ARG A 261 8.95 4.70 19.47
CA ARG A 261 8.08 4.98 18.31
C ARG A 261 8.60 6.16 17.50
N GLU A 262 9.08 7.20 18.17
CA GLU A 262 9.62 8.42 17.57
C GLU A 262 10.86 8.20 16.69
N ASN A 263 11.52 7.04 16.84
CA ASN A 263 12.71 6.68 16.08
C ASN A 263 12.40 5.70 14.95
N VAL A 264 11.15 5.26 14.82
CA VAL A 264 10.73 4.22 13.87
C VAL A 264 10.00 4.86 12.70
N ASP A 265 10.31 4.38 11.50
CA ASP A 265 9.63 4.74 10.27
C ASP A 265 9.62 3.55 9.31
N ILE A 266 8.88 3.63 8.22
CA ILE A 266 8.97 2.66 7.12
C ILE A 266 10.12 3.01 6.17
N CYS A 267 10.72 2.01 5.53
CA CYS A 267 11.68 2.26 4.45
C CYS A 267 10.96 2.60 3.12
N TYR A 268 9.86 1.91 2.90
CA TYR A 268 8.98 2.01 1.73
C TYR A 268 7.63 1.38 2.12
N PRO A 269 6.53 1.71 1.43
CA PRO A 269 5.24 1.06 1.64
C PRO A 269 5.36 -0.45 1.46
N PRO A 270 4.98 -1.30 2.44
CA PRO A 270 5.14 -2.75 2.35
C PRO A 270 4.55 -3.34 1.06
N ILE A 271 5.30 -4.23 0.42
CA ILE A 271 4.96 -4.77 -0.89
C ILE A 271 4.34 -6.15 -0.73
N PHE A 272 3.13 -6.32 -1.26
CA PHE A 272 2.40 -7.58 -1.37
C PHE A 272 2.07 -7.83 -2.84
N GLN A 273 2.42 -9.01 -3.36
CA GLN A 273 2.18 -9.40 -4.75
C GLN A 273 1.71 -10.85 -4.82
N SER A 274 0.66 -11.10 -5.61
CA SER A 274 0.16 -12.43 -5.94
C SER A 274 -0.64 -12.39 -7.25
N GLY A 275 -1.09 -13.56 -7.74
CA GLY A 275 -2.04 -13.63 -8.87
C GLY A 275 -1.47 -13.23 -10.23
N GLY A 276 -0.18 -13.48 -10.47
CA GLY A 276 0.46 -13.31 -11.78
C GLY A 276 1.07 -11.93 -12.06
N GLY A 277 0.70 -10.92 -11.27
CA GLY A 277 1.26 -9.58 -11.32
C GLY A 277 2.44 -9.41 -10.36
N PHE A 278 3.66 -9.67 -10.83
CA PHE A 278 4.88 -9.54 -10.03
C PHE A 278 5.84 -8.49 -10.61
N ASP A 279 6.44 -7.69 -9.73
CA ASP A 279 7.55 -6.79 -10.04
C ASP A 279 8.59 -6.87 -8.91
N LEU A 280 9.76 -7.41 -9.21
CA LEU A 280 10.85 -7.56 -8.23
C LEU A 280 11.72 -6.31 -8.12
N LYS A 281 11.36 -5.20 -8.79
CA LYS A 281 12.06 -3.93 -8.63
C LYS A 281 11.76 -3.36 -7.23
N PRO A 282 12.74 -2.70 -6.60
CA PRO A 282 12.51 -1.99 -5.33
C PRO A 282 11.46 -0.88 -5.39
N SER A 283 11.10 -0.42 -6.60
CA SER A 283 10.06 0.59 -6.84
C SER A 283 8.66 0.01 -7.01
N ALA A 284 8.49 -1.31 -6.85
CA ALA A 284 7.18 -1.93 -6.94
C ALA A 284 6.26 -1.45 -5.81
N SER A 285 4.95 -1.50 -6.06
CA SER A 285 3.92 -1.11 -5.09
C SER A 285 2.83 -2.17 -5.02
N SER A 286 2.18 -2.25 -3.86
CA SER A 286 0.99 -3.08 -3.66
C SER A 286 -0.20 -2.48 -4.42
N ASN A 287 -0.90 -3.28 -5.21
CA ASN A 287 -2.06 -2.85 -6.00
C ASN A 287 -3.39 -3.12 -5.27
N ASP A 288 -4.51 -2.76 -5.89
CA ASP A 288 -5.85 -2.99 -5.32
C ASP A 288 -6.46 -4.36 -5.67
N GLU A 289 -5.71 -5.24 -6.34
CA GLU A 289 -6.16 -6.61 -6.59
C GLU A 289 -6.19 -7.40 -5.28
N ASN A 290 -7.13 -8.35 -5.21
CA ASN A 290 -7.24 -9.26 -4.06
C ASN A 290 -6.08 -10.26 -4.04
N LEU A 291 -5.65 -10.61 -2.83
CA LEU A 291 -4.70 -11.69 -2.60
C LEU A 291 -5.21 -12.98 -3.25
N CYS A 292 -4.35 -13.60 -4.05
CA CYS A 292 -4.61 -14.86 -4.74
C CYS A 292 -3.85 -15.97 -4.02
N TYR A 293 -4.61 -16.93 -3.51
CA TYR A 293 -4.14 -18.11 -2.79
C TYR A 293 -4.86 -19.38 -3.30
N ASP A 294 -5.31 -19.37 -4.56
CA ASP A 294 -5.80 -20.58 -5.22
C ASP A 294 -4.64 -21.60 -5.32
N SER A 295 -4.94 -22.88 -5.58
CA SER A 295 -3.87 -23.87 -5.75
C SER A 295 -2.84 -23.45 -6.81
N THR A 296 -1.57 -23.80 -6.62
CA THR A 296 -0.41 -23.32 -7.41
C THR A 296 -0.13 -21.80 -7.30
N SER A 297 -0.55 -21.14 -6.22
CA SER A 297 -0.30 -19.70 -6.03
C SER A 297 1.04 -19.39 -5.37
N VAL A 298 1.54 -18.19 -5.64
CA VAL A 298 2.76 -17.63 -5.04
C VAL A 298 2.44 -16.23 -4.50
N ILE A 299 2.87 -15.96 -3.28
CA ILE A 299 2.71 -14.66 -2.61
C ILE A 299 4.08 -14.12 -2.25
N ILE A 300 4.45 -12.94 -2.75
CA ILE A 300 5.66 -12.23 -2.36
C ILE A 300 5.30 -11.14 -1.36
N CYS A 301 6.01 -11.09 -0.24
CA CYS A 301 5.94 -10.03 0.75
C CYS A 301 7.31 -9.42 0.99
N ALA A 302 7.44 -8.11 0.84
CA ALA A 302 8.65 -7.36 1.20
C ALA A 302 8.32 -6.26 2.20
N VAL A 303 9.07 -6.25 3.30
CA VAL A 303 8.89 -5.32 4.43
C VAL A 303 10.23 -4.71 4.77
N GLY A 304 10.27 -3.39 4.96
CA GLY A 304 11.44 -2.68 5.45
C GLY A 304 11.04 -1.62 6.47
N SER A 305 11.68 -1.68 7.64
CA SER A 305 11.57 -0.65 8.67
C SER A 305 12.88 0.10 8.84
N ARG A 306 12.75 1.34 9.29
CA ARG A 306 13.83 2.28 9.54
C ARG A 306 13.88 2.60 11.03
N TYR A 307 15.07 2.60 11.63
CA TYR A 307 15.27 3.00 13.02
C TYR A 307 16.39 4.04 13.12
N ASN A 308 16.11 5.21 13.72
CA ASN A 308 17.05 6.34 13.77
C ASN A 308 17.65 6.66 12.40
N SER A 309 16.82 6.63 11.36
CA SER A 309 17.20 6.82 9.95
C SER A 309 17.96 5.66 9.26
N TYR A 310 18.33 4.59 9.97
CA TYR A 310 18.99 3.43 9.35
C TYR A 310 17.97 2.39 8.88
N CYS A 311 18.12 1.95 7.64
CA CYS A 311 17.19 1.08 6.95
C CYS A 311 17.53 -0.40 7.17
N SER A 312 16.50 -1.22 7.05
CA SER A 312 16.60 -2.68 6.95
C SER A 312 15.53 -3.20 5.99
N ASN A 313 15.70 -4.43 5.54
CA ASN A 313 14.82 -5.07 4.57
C ASN A 313 14.73 -6.59 4.79
N VAL A 314 13.54 -7.14 4.60
CA VAL A 314 13.29 -8.58 4.48
C VAL A 314 12.28 -8.81 3.35
N ALA A 315 12.47 -9.87 2.56
CA ALA A 315 11.46 -10.33 1.63
C ALA A 315 11.33 -11.85 1.72
N ARG A 316 10.10 -12.33 1.68
CA ARG A 316 9.74 -13.75 1.73
C ARG A 316 8.75 -14.06 0.62
N THR A 317 8.83 -15.29 0.15
CA THR A 317 7.87 -15.85 -0.79
C THR A 317 7.16 -17.00 -0.09
N PHE A 318 5.84 -16.98 -0.11
CA PHE A 318 4.98 -18.03 0.39
C PHE A 318 4.38 -18.80 -0.78
N LEU A 319 4.33 -20.11 -0.67
CA LEU A 319 3.89 -21.03 -1.73
C LEU A 319 2.60 -21.71 -1.27
N ILE A 320 1.55 -21.67 -2.09
CA ILE A 320 0.24 -22.27 -1.78
C ILE A 320 -0.03 -23.39 -2.77
N ASP A 321 -0.15 -24.64 -2.29
CA ASP A 321 -0.23 -25.87 -3.10
C ASP A 321 0.79 -25.87 -4.25
N ALA A 322 2.06 -25.68 -3.90
CA ALA A 322 3.13 -25.48 -4.87
C ALA A 322 3.32 -26.71 -5.76
N ASN A 323 3.44 -26.50 -7.08
CA ASN A 323 3.84 -27.58 -7.97
C ASN A 323 5.37 -27.81 -7.94
N ALA A 324 5.83 -28.89 -8.59
CA ALA A 324 7.24 -29.26 -8.63
C ALA A 324 8.15 -28.14 -9.19
N ILE A 325 7.67 -27.35 -10.16
CA ILE A 325 8.42 -26.24 -10.75
C ILE A 325 8.62 -25.11 -9.73
N GLN A 326 7.55 -24.74 -9.02
CA GLN A 326 7.58 -23.70 -7.99
C GLN A 326 8.47 -24.09 -6.81
N SER A 327 8.32 -25.33 -6.31
CA SER A 327 9.15 -25.86 -5.22
C SER A 327 10.63 -25.92 -5.61
N LYS A 328 10.96 -26.46 -6.80
CA LYS A 328 12.34 -26.50 -7.31
C LYS A 328 12.93 -25.09 -7.45
N ALA A 329 12.16 -24.14 -8.02
CA ALA A 329 12.62 -22.76 -8.18
C ALA A 329 12.94 -22.11 -6.82
N TYR A 330 12.07 -22.31 -5.82
CA TYR A 330 12.27 -21.78 -4.47
C TYR A 330 13.50 -22.39 -3.79
N GLU A 331 13.69 -23.70 -3.84
CA GLU A 331 14.85 -24.38 -3.27
C GLU A 331 16.17 -23.91 -3.88
N VAL A 332 16.22 -23.77 -5.22
CA VAL A 332 17.40 -23.26 -5.92
C VAL A 332 17.67 -21.81 -5.54
N LEU A 333 16.63 -20.97 -5.46
CA LEU A 333 16.79 -19.57 -5.04
C LEU A 333 17.31 -19.46 -3.61
N LEU A 334 16.81 -20.30 -2.70
CA LEU A 334 17.25 -20.36 -1.31
C LEU A 334 18.76 -20.69 -1.24
N LYS A 335 19.19 -21.76 -1.93
CA LYS A 335 20.62 -22.11 -2.00
C LYS A 335 21.47 -20.99 -2.62
N ALA A 336 20.99 -20.36 -3.69
CA ALA A 336 21.71 -19.29 -4.37
C ALA A 336 21.86 -18.05 -3.46
N GLN A 337 20.81 -17.68 -2.73
CA GLN A 337 20.86 -16.59 -1.75
C GLN A 337 21.82 -16.92 -0.59
N GLU A 338 21.81 -18.15 -0.07
CA GLU A 338 22.74 -18.59 0.98
C GLU A 338 24.21 -18.59 0.51
N ALA A 339 24.47 -18.98 -0.73
CA ALA A 339 25.79 -18.88 -1.34
C ALA A 339 26.25 -17.43 -1.49
N ALA A 340 25.34 -16.52 -1.87
CA ALA A 340 25.63 -15.09 -1.94
C ALA A 340 26.00 -14.53 -0.56
N ILE A 341 25.17 -14.79 0.45
CA ILE A 341 25.39 -14.38 1.83
C ILE A 341 26.73 -14.92 2.32
N SER A 342 27.00 -16.21 2.11
CA SER A 342 28.24 -16.86 2.56
C SER A 342 29.51 -16.25 1.96
N ASN A 343 29.42 -15.52 0.84
CA ASN A 343 30.54 -14.82 0.21
C ASN A 343 30.66 -13.36 0.63
N LEU A 344 29.75 -12.83 1.45
CA LEU A 344 29.85 -11.49 2.05
C LEU A 344 30.83 -11.46 3.23
N ARG A 345 32.07 -11.86 2.97
CA ARG A 345 33.17 -11.91 3.95
C ARG A 345 34.19 -10.83 3.68
N SER A 346 34.84 -10.37 4.73
CA SER A 346 35.96 -9.43 4.63
C SER A 346 37.01 -9.91 3.63
N GLY A 347 37.49 -9.04 2.75
CA GLY A 347 38.53 -9.34 1.76
C GLY A 347 38.02 -9.87 0.42
N ASN A 348 36.79 -10.40 0.37
CA ASN A 348 36.17 -10.79 -0.90
C ASN A 348 35.78 -9.57 -1.74
N LYS A 349 35.74 -9.73 -3.06
CA LYS A 349 35.12 -8.75 -3.95
C LYS A 349 33.60 -8.77 -3.78
N VAL A 350 32.95 -7.63 -3.93
CA VAL A 350 31.48 -7.51 -3.98
C VAL A 350 30.89 -8.42 -5.08
N SER A 351 31.56 -8.51 -6.23
CA SER A 351 31.17 -9.36 -7.36
C SER A 351 31.13 -10.85 -7.02
N ALA A 352 31.96 -11.31 -6.07
CA ALA A 352 32.01 -12.71 -5.66
C ALA A 352 30.67 -13.20 -5.06
N ALA A 353 29.93 -12.34 -4.35
CA ALA A 353 28.63 -12.70 -3.80
C ALA A 353 27.59 -12.98 -4.91
N TYR A 354 27.55 -12.16 -5.95
CA TYR A 354 26.66 -12.40 -7.09
C TYR A 354 27.08 -13.62 -7.91
N GLN A 355 28.39 -13.79 -8.14
CA GLN A 355 28.91 -14.94 -8.87
C GLN A 355 28.61 -16.26 -8.16
N ALA A 356 28.75 -16.30 -6.83
CA ALA A 356 28.40 -17.49 -6.06
C ALA A 356 26.92 -17.87 -6.21
N ALA A 357 26.02 -16.89 -6.24
CA ALA A 357 24.61 -17.13 -6.49
C ALA A 357 24.38 -17.67 -7.91
N LEU A 358 25.00 -17.04 -8.90
CA LEU A 358 24.89 -17.42 -10.31
C LEU A 358 25.38 -18.85 -10.55
N SER A 359 26.53 -19.23 -9.98
CA SER A 359 27.08 -20.59 -10.10
C SER A 359 26.17 -21.67 -9.52
N ILE A 360 25.42 -21.37 -8.45
CA ILE A 360 24.42 -22.32 -7.92
C ILE A 360 23.28 -22.51 -8.92
N VAL A 361 22.79 -21.42 -9.51
CA VAL A 361 21.69 -21.49 -10.50
C VAL A 361 22.16 -22.21 -11.76
N GLU A 362 23.34 -21.90 -12.29
CA GLU A 362 23.91 -22.58 -13.46
C GLU A 362 24.09 -24.09 -13.25
N LYS A 363 24.41 -24.51 -12.02
CA LYS A 363 24.61 -25.91 -11.66
C LYS A 363 23.30 -26.66 -11.43
N ASP A 364 22.39 -26.11 -10.63
CA ASP A 364 21.22 -26.84 -10.12
C ASP A 364 19.97 -26.62 -11.00
N ALA A 365 19.88 -25.49 -11.73
CA ALA A 365 18.77 -25.16 -12.63
C ALA A 365 19.21 -24.18 -13.74
N PRO A 366 20.04 -24.61 -14.71
CA PRO A 366 20.55 -23.76 -15.79
C PRO A 366 19.44 -23.10 -16.61
N GLU A 367 18.28 -23.73 -16.70
CA GLU A 367 17.09 -23.20 -17.38
C GLU A 367 16.56 -21.90 -16.75
N LEU A 368 16.85 -21.63 -15.46
CA LEU A 368 16.36 -20.46 -14.73
C LEU A 368 17.33 -19.27 -14.75
N VAL A 369 18.53 -19.42 -15.33
CA VAL A 369 19.57 -18.37 -15.34
C VAL A 369 19.07 -17.09 -16.03
N ALA A 370 18.30 -17.22 -17.11
CA ALA A 370 17.74 -16.08 -17.83
C ALA A 370 16.76 -15.26 -16.97
N ASN A 371 16.08 -15.93 -16.03
CA ASN A 371 15.07 -15.36 -15.15
C ASN A 371 15.65 -14.75 -13.87
N LEU A 372 16.92 -15.04 -13.54
CA LEU A 372 17.58 -14.54 -12.33
C LEU A 372 17.73 -13.01 -12.39
N THR A 373 17.45 -12.34 -11.27
CA THR A 373 17.70 -10.91 -11.12
C THR A 373 19.17 -10.60 -11.42
N LYS A 374 19.43 -9.51 -12.18
CA LYS A 374 20.81 -9.12 -12.58
C LYS A 374 21.69 -8.61 -11.44
N THR A 375 21.13 -8.56 -10.24
CA THR A 375 21.77 -8.13 -9.00
C THR A 375 21.26 -9.01 -7.86
N ALA A 376 22.12 -9.25 -6.86
CA ALA A 376 21.79 -9.90 -5.60
C ALA A 376 21.49 -8.87 -4.50
N GLY A 377 21.26 -7.60 -4.85
CA GLY A 377 20.92 -6.52 -3.93
C GLY A 377 21.97 -5.41 -3.85
N THR A 378 21.96 -4.65 -2.76
CA THR A 378 22.84 -3.48 -2.59
C THR A 378 23.27 -3.27 -1.14
N GLY A 379 24.24 -2.39 -0.92
CA GLY A 379 24.47 -1.81 0.41
C GLY A 379 23.21 -1.13 0.94
N ILE A 380 23.07 -1.12 2.27
CA ILE A 380 21.94 -0.52 2.98
C ILE A 380 22.46 0.19 4.25
N GLY A 381 21.85 1.32 4.58
CA GLY A 381 22.25 2.17 5.71
C GLY A 381 21.30 3.33 5.89
N LEU A 382 21.81 4.56 5.87
CA LEU A 382 20.97 5.77 5.83
C LEU A 382 20.15 5.85 4.53
N GLU A 383 20.74 5.34 3.45
CA GLU A 383 20.09 5.09 2.17
C GLU A 383 19.54 3.65 2.16
N PHE A 384 18.30 3.47 1.67
CA PHE A 384 17.76 2.12 1.46
C PHE A 384 18.57 1.35 0.39
N ARG A 385 19.12 2.07 -0.58
CA ARG A 385 19.92 1.52 -1.68
C ARG A 385 21.20 2.32 -1.86
N GLU A 386 22.31 1.80 -1.35
CA GLU A 386 23.65 2.37 -1.58
C GLU A 386 24.16 1.92 -2.96
N SER A 387 24.04 2.79 -3.95
CA SER A 387 24.30 2.47 -5.37
C SER A 387 25.75 2.05 -5.65
N GLY A 388 26.73 2.60 -4.92
CA GLY A 388 28.15 2.21 -5.00
C GLY A 388 28.45 0.80 -4.47
N LEU A 389 27.49 0.18 -3.77
CA LEU A 389 27.60 -1.16 -3.18
C LEU A 389 26.63 -2.16 -3.82
N ASN A 390 26.42 -2.06 -5.14
CA ASN A 390 25.56 -3.00 -5.84
C ASN A 390 26.22 -4.40 -5.94
N LEU A 391 25.50 -5.44 -5.50
CA LEU A 391 25.92 -6.84 -5.59
C LEU A 391 25.66 -7.36 -7.02
N ASN A 392 26.59 -7.12 -7.94
CA ASN A 392 26.52 -7.58 -9.31
C ASN A 392 27.89 -8.07 -9.81
N ALA A 393 27.91 -8.72 -10.97
CA ALA A 393 29.11 -9.30 -11.57
C ALA A 393 30.25 -8.31 -11.86
N LYS A 394 29.99 -6.99 -11.89
CA LYS A 394 30.96 -5.96 -12.31
C LYS A 394 31.60 -5.19 -11.14
N ASN A 395 31.08 -5.34 -9.92
CA ASN A 395 31.54 -4.55 -8.78
C ASN A 395 32.71 -5.23 -8.06
N ASP A 396 33.92 -4.75 -8.34
CA ASP A 396 35.15 -5.33 -7.80
C ASP A 396 35.63 -4.72 -6.47
N ARG A 397 34.80 -3.89 -5.83
CA ARG A 397 35.12 -3.32 -4.52
C ARG A 397 35.34 -4.42 -3.48
N ILE A 398 36.31 -4.21 -2.61
CA ILE A 398 36.63 -5.16 -1.53
C ILE A 398 35.68 -4.95 -0.35
N LEU A 399 35.08 -6.03 0.11
CA LEU A 399 34.22 -6.08 1.28
C LEU A 399 35.04 -5.86 2.56
N LYS A 400 34.55 -4.97 3.43
CA LYS A 400 35.16 -4.64 4.71
C LYS A 400 34.20 -4.97 5.86
N PRO A 401 34.71 -5.38 7.05
CA PRO A 401 33.87 -5.56 8.22
C PRO A 401 33.10 -4.28 8.55
N GLY A 402 31.83 -4.42 8.93
CA GLY A 402 30.94 -3.29 9.21
C GLY A 402 30.19 -2.74 7.99
N MET A 403 30.47 -3.24 6.77
CA MET A 403 29.56 -3.03 5.64
C MET A 403 28.24 -3.78 5.88
N VAL A 404 27.13 -3.23 5.40
CA VAL A 404 25.79 -3.81 5.56
C VAL A 404 25.12 -3.87 4.19
N PHE A 405 24.53 -5.01 3.86
CA PHE A 405 23.86 -5.27 2.59
C PHE A 405 22.41 -5.73 2.79
N ASN A 406 21.54 -5.26 1.91
CA ASN A 406 20.26 -5.90 1.60
C ASN A 406 20.54 -6.92 0.50
N VAL A 407 20.62 -8.20 0.87
CA VAL A 407 20.88 -9.32 -0.06
C VAL A 407 19.54 -9.79 -0.61
N SER A 408 19.16 -9.27 -1.78
CA SER A 408 17.87 -9.49 -2.43
C SER A 408 18.07 -10.17 -3.79
N LEU A 409 17.57 -11.39 -3.92
CA LEU A 409 17.72 -12.23 -5.11
C LEU A 409 16.36 -12.85 -5.46
N GLY A 410 16.05 -12.96 -6.76
CA GLY A 410 14.80 -13.56 -7.19
C GLY A 410 14.82 -14.09 -8.63
N PHE A 411 13.80 -14.87 -8.97
CA PHE A 411 13.51 -15.27 -10.35
C PHE A 411 12.27 -14.54 -10.86
N GLN A 412 12.37 -13.97 -12.06
CA GLN A 412 11.33 -13.17 -12.69
C GLN A 412 10.66 -13.94 -13.84
N ASN A 413 9.35 -13.74 -14.00
CA ASN A 413 8.60 -14.22 -15.17
C ASN A 413 8.70 -15.74 -15.41
N LEU A 414 8.68 -16.54 -14.35
CA LEU A 414 8.57 -18.00 -14.45
C LEU A 414 7.17 -18.42 -14.89
N GLN A 415 7.08 -19.61 -15.47
CA GLN A 415 5.83 -20.21 -15.93
C GLN A 415 5.58 -21.50 -15.14
N ALA A 416 4.40 -21.62 -14.54
CA ALA A 416 3.91 -22.81 -13.88
C ALA A 416 2.94 -23.55 -14.80
N GLU A 417 2.95 -24.87 -14.74
CA GLU A 417 1.94 -25.71 -15.40
C GLU A 417 0.66 -25.71 -14.58
N THR A 418 -0.32 -24.92 -14.99
CA THR A 418 -1.61 -24.80 -14.29
C THR A 418 -2.72 -24.40 -15.27
N LYS A 419 -3.96 -24.78 -14.93
CA LYS A 419 -5.17 -24.45 -15.69
C LYS A 419 -5.67 -23.03 -15.43
N ASN A 420 -5.22 -22.39 -14.33
CA ASN A 420 -5.64 -21.05 -13.95
C ASN A 420 -4.70 -19.99 -14.54
N PRO A 421 -5.17 -19.09 -15.41
CA PRO A 421 -4.34 -18.04 -16.00
C PRO A 421 -3.65 -17.13 -14.96
N LYS A 422 -4.25 -16.97 -13.77
CA LYS A 422 -3.69 -16.13 -12.70
C LYS A 422 -2.46 -16.73 -12.02
N THR A 423 -2.32 -18.05 -12.02
CA THR A 423 -1.18 -18.74 -11.39
C THR A 423 -0.17 -19.25 -12.41
N GLN A 424 -0.46 -19.10 -13.71
CA GLN A 424 0.43 -19.50 -14.79
C GLN A 424 1.77 -18.77 -14.75
N LYS A 425 1.77 -17.46 -14.57
CA LYS A 425 2.99 -16.67 -14.45
C LYS A 425 3.31 -16.42 -12.99
N PHE A 426 4.55 -16.65 -12.57
CA PHE A 426 4.97 -16.34 -11.20
C PHE A 426 6.38 -15.76 -11.13
N SER A 427 6.72 -15.21 -9.97
CA SER A 427 8.08 -14.80 -9.62
C SER A 427 8.31 -15.17 -8.17
N ILE A 428 9.57 -15.30 -7.77
CA ILE A 428 9.93 -15.57 -6.37
C ILE A 428 11.06 -14.64 -5.95
N LEU A 429 11.05 -14.22 -4.69
CA LEU A 429 11.97 -13.25 -4.12
C LEU A 429 12.34 -13.61 -2.68
N LEU A 430 13.64 -13.57 -2.38
CA LEU A 430 14.17 -13.64 -1.04
C LEU A 430 15.05 -12.41 -0.79
N ALA A 431 14.87 -11.78 0.37
CA ALA A 431 15.76 -10.71 0.81
C ALA A 431 16.07 -10.77 2.30
N ASP A 432 17.30 -10.46 2.67
CA ASP A 432 17.75 -10.37 4.06
C ASP A 432 18.74 -9.21 4.26
N THR A 433 18.73 -8.63 5.46
CA THR A 433 19.73 -7.63 5.86
C THR A 433 20.92 -8.33 6.52
N VAL A 434 22.12 -8.12 5.99
CA VAL A 434 23.34 -8.84 6.39
C VAL A 434 24.47 -7.88 6.70
N ILE A 435 25.16 -8.10 7.83
CA ILE A 435 26.40 -7.40 8.18
C ILE A 435 27.59 -8.25 7.73
N VAL A 436 28.53 -7.62 7.02
CA VAL A 436 29.83 -8.20 6.72
C VAL A 436 30.65 -8.24 8.00
N GLN A 437 31.08 -9.44 8.39
CA GLN A 437 32.05 -9.62 9.46
C GLN A 437 33.38 -10.14 8.91
N LYS A 438 34.36 -10.33 9.79
CA LYS A 438 35.68 -10.88 9.44
C LYS A 438 35.56 -12.30 8.91
N ASP A 439 34.84 -13.16 9.64
CA ASP A 439 34.72 -14.57 9.32
C ASP A 439 33.33 -14.88 8.74
N VAL A 440 32.29 -14.95 9.58
CA VAL A 440 30.94 -15.35 9.17
C VAL A 440 30.02 -14.12 9.09
N PRO A 441 29.35 -13.89 7.95
CA PRO A 441 28.36 -12.81 7.83
C PRO A 441 27.22 -12.97 8.84
N GLU A 442 26.76 -11.87 9.43
CA GLU A 442 25.66 -11.87 10.40
C GLU A 442 24.34 -11.51 9.71
N VAL A 443 23.43 -12.48 9.62
CA VAL A 443 22.09 -12.27 9.05
C VAL A 443 21.17 -11.70 10.12
N LEU A 444 20.78 -10.43 10.00
CA LEU A 444 20.00 -9.73 11.02
C LEU A 444 18.51 -10.10 11.01
N THR A 445 18.01 -10.54 9.86
CA THR A 445 16.61 -10.89 9.64
C THR A 445 16.34 -12.40 9.74
N HIS A 446 17.27 -13.18 10.29
CA HIS A 446 17.18 -14.64 10.43
C HIS A 446 15.97 -15.12 11.23
N SER A 447 15.39 -14.26 12.08
CA SER A 447 14.21 -14.62 12.88
C SER A 447 12.93 -14.78 12.06
N SER A 448 12.91 -14.32 10.80
CA SER A 448 11.88 -14.66 9.82
C SER A 448 12.36 -15.86 9.02
N SER A 449 11.69 -17.01 9.18
CA SER A 449 12.09 -18.23 8.49
C SER A 449 11.98 -18.10 6.97
N LYS A 450 12.83 -18.83 6.28
CA LYS A 450 12.83 -19.03 4.83
C LYS A 450 12.92 -20.52 4.46
N ALA A 451 12.84 -21.41 5.45
CA ALA A 451 12.84 -22.84 5.20
C ALA A 451 11.55 -23.24 4.48
N VAL A 452 11.63 -24.17 3.53
CA VAL A 452 10.50 -24.58 2.68
C VAL A 452 9.26 -24.94 3.50
N LYS A 453 9.45 -25.74 4.56
CA LYS A 453 8.38 -26.18 5.47
C LYS A 453 7.66 -25.03 6.21
N ASP A 454 8.28 -23.87 6.33
CA ASP A 454 7.73 -22.73 7.09
C ASP A 454 7.09 -21.70 6.14
N VAL A 455 7.18 -21.90 4.82
CA VAL A 455 6.64 -20.97 3.81
C VAL A 455 5.74 -21.65 2.77
N ALA A 456 5.70 -22.98 2.75
CA ALA A 456 4.83 -23.77 1.90
C ALA A 456 3.58 -24.19 2.69
N TYR A 457 2.42 -23.79 2.18
CA TYR A 457 1.10 -24.13 2.70
C TYR A 457 0.42 -25.11 1.74
N SER A 458 -0.30 -26.07 2.29
CA SER A 458 -1.10 -27.03 1.51
C SER A 458 -2.48 -27.11 2.11
N PHE A 459 -3.51 -27.02 1.28
CA PHE A 459 -4.87 -27.31 1.71
C PHE A 459 -5.03 -28.83 1.72
N ASN A 460 -5.02 -29.45 2.89
CA ASN A 460 -5.37 -30.85 3.01
C ASN A 460 -6.89 -30.98 2.76
N GLU A 461 -7.29 -31.66 1.69
CA GLU A 461 -8.68 -32.13 1.53
C GLU A 461 -8.98 -33.35 2.43
N ASP A 462 -7.98 -33.85 3.16
CA ASP A 462 -8.06 -34.97 4.09
C ASP A 462 -7.75 -34.50 5.53
N ASP A 463 -8.68 -33.78 6.17
CA ASP A 463 -8.74 -33.69 7.63
C ASP A 463 -9.46 -34.94 8.18
N ASP A 464 -8.79 -36.09 8.13
CA ASP A 464 -8.95 -37.14 9.13
C ASP A 464 -7.74 -37.04 10.06
N GLU A 465 -8.00 -36.67 11.32
CA GLU A 465 -7.02 -36.51 12.39
C GLU A 465 -6.16 -37.77 12.60
N GLU A 466 -4.82 -37.64 12.55
CA GLU A 466 -3.96 -38.46 13.41
C GLU A 466 -2.96 -37.57 14.17
N GLU A 467 -3.27 -37.35 15.45
CA GLU A 467 -2.35 -36.82 16.45
C GLU A 467 -1.08 -37.69 16.53
N ASP A 468 0.07 -37.07 16.29
CA ASP A 468 1.41 -37.61 16.55
C ASP A 468 1.54 -38.13 18.00
N ARG A 469 1.70 -39.45 18.16
CA ARG A 469 2.33 -40.06 19.34
C ARG A 469 3.63 -40.78 18.94
N PRO A 470 4.67 -40.71 19.78
CA PRO A 470 6.05 -40.97 19.37
C PRO A 470 6.32 -42.46 19.11
N LYS A 471 6.96 -42.77 17.97
CA LYS A 471 7.42 -44.11 17.60
C LYS A 471 8.66 -44.54 18.41
N VAL A 472 8.54 -45.66 19.11
CA VAL A 472 9.67 -46.48 19.59
C VAL A 472 9.99 -47.55 18.54
N LYS A 473 11.29 -47.84 18.38
CA LYS A 473 11.93 -48.78 17.44
C LYS A 473 11.35 -50.20 17.46
N GLY A 474 11.34 -50.85 16.30
CA GLY A 474 11.28 -52.31 16.13
C GLY A 474 11.53 -52.74 14.68
N GLU A 475 12.43 -53.70 14.48
CA GLU A 475 13.03 -54.13 13.21
C GLU A 475 12.18 -55.10 12.35
N SER A 476 12.50 -55.09 11.04
CA SER A 476 12.55 -56.19 10.05
C SER A 476 11.63 -57.43 10.13
N LYS A 477 10.87 -57.70 9.04
CA LYS A 477 11.10 -58.78 8.04
C LYS A 477 9.89 -58.89 7.10
N GLY A 478 10.16 -59.07 5.80
CA GLY A 478 9.16 -59.04 4.73
C GLY A 478 8.43 -60.35 4.44
N ARG A 479 7.57 -60.33 3.41
CA ARG A 479 7.39 -61.36 2.37
C ARG A 479 6.29 -60.97 1.35
N ALA A 480 6.75 -60.71 0.12
CA ALA A 480 6.25 -61.13 -1.21
C ALA A 480 4.75 -61.33 -1.56
N THR A 481 4.45 -60.84 -2.77
CA THR A 481 3.57 -61.38 -3.86
C THR A 481 2.04 -61.27 -3.66
N THR A 482 1.23 -60.76 -4.61
CA THR A 482 1.11 -61.24 -6.01
C THR A 482 0.34 -60.25 -6.91
N LEU A 483 0.69 -60.27 -8.20
CA LEU A 483 0.08 -59.57 -9.35
C LEU A 483 -1.34 -60.03 -9.70
N SER A 484 -2.11 -59.13 -10.34
CA SER A 484 -2.90 -59.37 -11.58
C SER A 484 -3.78 -58.12 -11.85
N LYS A 485 -4.21 -57.74 -13.05
CA LYS A 485 -3.77 -57.89 -14.44
C LYS A 485 -4.67 -56.89 -15.22
N ALA A 486 -4.09 -56.13 -16.13
CA ALA A 486 -4.78 -55.18 -17.00
C ALA A 486 -5.89 -55.83 -17.85
N THR A 487 -6.95 -55.07 -18.16
CA THR A 487 -7.75 -55.25 -19.40
C THR A 487 -8.22 -53.89 -19.91
N LEU A 488 -7.65 -53.46 -21.05
CA LEU A 488 -8.10 -52.36 -21.90
C LEU A 488 -9.06 -52.92 -22.97
N ARG A 489 -10.23 -52.29 -23.17
CA ARG A 489 -11.04 -52.21 -24.41
C ARG A 489 -11.94 -50.97 -24.28
N SER A 490 -11.58 -49.85 -24.91
CA SER A 490 -11.89 -49.42 -26.29
C SER A 490 -13.21 -48.64 -26.40
N ASP A 491 -13.04 -47.35 -26.74
CA ASP A 491 -13.95 -46.35 -27.28
C ASP A 491 -15.39 -46.75 -27.61
N ASN A 492 -16.33 -45.96 -27.08
CA ASN A 492 -17.53 -45.57 -27.80
C ASN A 492 -17.70 -44.05 -27.64
N GLN A 493 -17.66 -43.32 -28.76
CA GLN A 493 -17.84 -41.88 -28.83
C GLN A 493 -19.26 -41.47 -28.39
N GLU A 494 -19.38 -40.96 -27.18
CA GLU A 494 -20.38 -39.95 -26.86
C GLU A 494 -19.63 -38.69 -26.42
N MET A 495 -19.69 -37.62 -27.22
CA MET A 495 -19.18 -36.32 -26.78
C MET A 495 -19.91 -35.91 -25.51
N SER A 496 -19.20 -35.91 -24.39
CA SER A 496 -19.73 -35.49 -23.09
C SER A 496 -20.34 -34.09 -23.22
N LYS A 497 -21.51 -33.91 -22.61
CA LYS A 497 -22.23 -32.63 -22.50
C LYS A 497 -21.34 -31.50 -21.94
N GLU A 498 -20.24 -31.85 -21.27
CA GLU A 498 -19.25 -30.93 -20.72
C GLU A 498 -18.32 -30.32 -21.78
N GLU A 499 -17.92 -31.08 -22.80
CA GLU A 499 -17.08 -30.57 -23.89
C GLU A 499 -17.88 -29.61 -24.80
N LEU A 500 -19.17 -29.92 -25.04
CA LEU A 500 -20.12 -29.00 -25.70
C LEU A 500 -20.34 -27.71 -24.90
N ARG A 501 -20.37 -27.80 -23.56
CA ARG A 501 -20.47 -26.64 -22.66
C ARG A 501 -19.21 -25.78 -22.72
N ARG A 502 -18.03 -26.41 -22.77
CA ARG A 502 -16.73 -25.72 -22.88
C ARG A 502 -16.55 -25.03 -24.22
N GLN A 503 -16.95 -25.67 -25.31
CA GLN A 503 -16.93 -25.07 -26.65
C GLN A 503 -17.93 -23.90 -26.77
N HIS A 504 -19.13 -24.03 -26.20
CA HIS A 504 -20.11 -22.94 -26.18
C HIS A 504 -19.66 -21.75 -25.32
N GLN A 505 -19.03 -22.00 -24.17
CA GLN A 505 -18.46 -20.95 -23.32
C GLN A 505 -17.25 -20.25 -23.97
N ALA A 506 -16.42 -20.99 -24.70
CA ALA A 506 -15.30 -20.43 -25.46
C ALA A 506 -15.77 -19.55 -26.63
N GLU A 507 -16.80 -19.97 -27.36
CA GLU A 507 -17.40 -19.17 -28.45
C GLU A 507 -18.07 -17.90 -27.91
N LEU A 508 -18.77 -17.98 -26.77
CA LEU A 508 -19.31 -16.81 -26.06
C LEU A 508 -18.23 -15.85 -25.56
N ALA A 509 -17.08 -16.36 -25.11
CA ALA A 509 -15.93 -15.55 -24.72
C ALA A 509 -15.31 -14.85 -25.94
N ARG A 510 -15.23 -15.53 -27.08
CA ARG A 510 -14.76 -14.96 -28.34
C ARG A 510 -15.67 -13.85 -28.85
N GLN A 511 -16.99 -14.08 -28.85
CA GLN A 511 -17.97 -13.07 -29.24
C GLN A 511 -17.97 -11.85 -28.31
N LYS A 512 -17.79 -12.04 -27.00
CA LYS A 512 -17.62 -10.92 -26.05
C LYS A 512 -16.33 -10.15 -26.28
N ASN A 513 -15.23 -10.83 -26.59
CA ASN A 513 -13.96 -10.16 -26.91
C ASN A 513 -14.05 -9.39 -28.23
N GLU A 514 -14.79 -9.91 -29.21
CA GLU A 514 -15.02 -9.25 -30.50
C GLU A 514 -15.99 -8.05 -30.37
N GLU A 515 -17.05 -8.14 -29.54
CA GLU A 515 -17.93 -7.02 -29.20
C GLU A 515 -17.17 -5.92 -28.43
N THR A 516 -16.26 -6.32 -27.53
CA THR A 516 -15.41 -5.40 -26.77
C THR A 516 -14.39 -4.71 -27.67
N ALA A 517 -13.81 -5.44 -28.63
CA ALA A 517 -12.93 -4.88 -29.67
C ALA A 517 -13.69 -3.91 -30.59
N ARG A 518 -14.95 -4.20 -30.97
CA ARG A 518 -15.79 -3.25 -31.72
C ARG A 518 -16.15 -2.00 -30.92
N ARG A 519 -16.36 -2.11 -29.60
CA ARG A 519 -16.57 -0.94 -28.72
C ARG A 519 -15.32 -0.08 -28.56
N LEU A 520 -14.14 -0.70 -28.53
CA LEU A 520 -12.85 0.00 -28.50
C LEU A 520 -12.50 0.65 -29.85
N ALA A 521 -12.91 0.04 -30.96
CA ALA A 521 -12.69 0.58 -32.31
C ALA A 521 -13.68 1.69 -32.71
N GLY A 522 -14.80 1.85 -32.00
CA GLY A 522 -15.82 2.90 -32.24
C GLY A 522 -15.46 4.30 -31.70
N GLY A 523 -14.17 4.63 -31.60
CA GLY A 523 -13.70 5.95 -31.19
C GLY A 523 -13.69 6.93 -32.37
N GLY A 524 -14.83 7.56 -32.65
CA GLY A 524 -14.93 8.64 -33.66
C GLY A 524 -16.31 9.29 -33.71
N SER A 525 -16.36 10.54 -33.24
CA SER A 525 -17.42 11.56 -33.36
C SER A 525 -18.70 11.21 -34.14
N ALA A 526 -19.82 11.11 -33.43
CA ALA A 526 -21.14 11.48 -33.95
C ALA A 526 -22.01 12.01 -32.80
N SER A 527 -22.40 13.26 -32.92
CA SER A 527 -23.39 13.93 -32.07
C SER A 527 -24.73 13.21 -32.19
N MET A 528 -25.30 12.74 -31.08
CA MET A 528 -26.74 12.59 -30.96
C MET A 528 -27.15 12.68 -29.48
N ASP A 529 -27.93 13.73 -29.24
CA ASP A 529 -28.49 14.18 -27.97
C ASP A 529 -29.31 13.14 -27.20
N ASN A 530 -29.49 13.44 -25.92
CA ASN A 530 -30.42 12.86 -24.96
C ASN A 530 -30.11 11.46 -24.40
N ARG A 531 -29.26 11.43 -23.35
CA ARG A 531 -29.37 10.48 -22.23
C ARG A 531 -28.59 10.97 -20.99
N GLY A 532 -29.30 11.71 -20.12
CA GLY A 532 -29.09 11.76 -18.67
C GLY A 532 -27.68 12.06 -18.12
N ASN A 533 -27.18 13.29 -18.31
CA ASN A 533 -26.03 13.77 -17.56
C ASN A 533 -26.34 13.79 -16.05
N GLY A 534 -25.50 13.11 -15.25
CA GLY A 534 -25.36 13.45 -13.83
C GLY A 534 -24.96 14.93 -13.73
N LYS A 535 -25.61 15.68 -12.84
CA LYS A 535 -25.38 17.13 -12.70
C LYS A 535 -23.90 17.39 -12.43
N THR A 536 -23.29 18.25 -13.24
CA THR A 536 -21.92 18.72 -13.03
C THR A 536 -21.88 19.67 -11.83
N ILE A 537 -20.76 19.76 -11.09
CA ILE A 537 -20.62 20.65 -9.91
C ILE A 537 -20.99 22.12 -10.24
N GLY A 538 -20.84 22.55 -11.50
CA GLY A 538 -21.27 23.87 -12.00
C GLY A 538 -22.78 24.08 -12.11
N ASP A 539 -23.61 23.06 -11.89
CA ASP A 539 -25.08 23.15 -11.91
C ASP A 539 -25.69 23.14 -10.48
N LEU A 540 -24.84 23.20 -9.45
CA LEU A 540 -25.24 23.19 -8.04
C LEU A 540 -25.58 24.61 -7.56
N ILE A 541 -26.88 24.93 -7.57
CA ILE A 541 -27.41 26.19 -7.02
C ILE A 541 -28.02 25.89 -5.66
N ALA A 542 -27.35 26.30 -4.58
CA ALA A 542 -27.86 26.17 -3.21
C ALA A 542 -28.98 27.20 -2.90
N TYR A 543 -28.78 28.45 -3.33
CA TYR A 543 -29.76 29.54 -3.19
C TYR A 543 -29.89 30.27 -4.52
N LYS A 544 -31.12 30.59 -4.94
CA LYS A 544 -31.37 31.29 -6.19
C LYS A 544 -31.26 32.80 -6.03
N ASN A 545 -31.71 33.34 -4.89
CA ASN A 545 -31.66 34.76 -4.59
C ASN A 545 -31.04 35.00 -3.20
N VAL A 546 -30.49 36.19 -3.00
CA VAL A 546 -29.92 36.62 -1.70
C VAL A 546 -30.99 36.64 -0.59
N ASN A 547 -32.25 36.89 -0.94
CA ASN A 547 -33.37 36.89 0.01
C ASN A 547 -33.75 35.48 0.51
N ASP A 548 -33.26 34.43 -0.12
CA ASP A 548 -33.51 33.04 0.28
C ASP A 548 -32.55 32.57 1.40
N LEU A 549 -31.54 33.39 1.72
CA LEU A 549 -30.60 33.12 2.81
C LEU A 549 -31.31 33.29 4.17
N PRO A 550 -31.15 32.32 5.10
CA PRO A 550 -31.70 32.47 6.43
C PRO A 550 -31.09 33.71 7.12
N PRO A 551 -31.89 34.46 7.89
CA PRO A 551 -31.42 35.69 8.53
C PRO A 551 -30.23 35.40 9.47
N PRO A 552 -29.16 36.21 9.43
CA PRO A 552 -27.93 35.94 10.17
C PRO A 552 -28.18 36.05 11.68
N ARG A 553 -28.37 34.91 12.34
CA ARG A 553 -28.31 34.80 13.80
C ARG A 553 -26.85 34.71 14.21
N ASP A 554 -26.26 35.83 14.64
CA ASP A 554 -24.89 36.01 15.13
C ASP A 554 -23.82 35.42 14.18
N LEU A 555 -22.89 36.22 13.63
CA LEU A 555 -21.85 35.80 12.64
C LEU A 555 -21.05 34.52 13.02
N MET A 556 -21.70 33.36 12.89
CA MET A 556 -21.29 32.04 13.33
C MET A 556 -21.53 31.07 12.18
N ILE A 557 -20.75 30.00 12.14
CA ILE A 557 -20.91 28.96 11.11
C ILE A 557 -22.25 28.26 11.32
N GLN A 558 -23.07 28.23 10.27
CA GLN A 558 -24.39 27.58 10.27
C GLN A 558 -24.46 26.54 9.15
N ILE A 559 -25.17 25.44 9.40
CA ILE A 559 -25.37 24.37 8.43
C ILE A 559 -26.86 24.35 8.07
N ASP A 560 -27.18 24.69 6.83
CA ASP A 560 -28.53 24.52 6.30
C ASP A 560 -28.66 23.13 5.66
N GLN A 561 -29.31 22.23 6.38
CA GLN A 561 -29.59 20.88 5.90
C GLN A 561 -30.61 20.84 4.76
N LYS A 562 -31.52 21.81 4.67
CA LYS A 562 -32.59 21.84 3.64
C LYS A 562 -32.03 22.20 2.27
N ASN A 563 -31.15 23.20 2.22
CA ASN A 563 -30.49 23.66 0.99
C ASN A 563 -29.08 23.10 0.80
N GLU A 564 -28.69 22.14 1.64
CA GLU A 564 -27.42 21.41 1.55
C GLU A 564 -26.18 22.32 1.52
N ALA A 565 -26.25 23.41 2.30
CA ALA A 565 -25.29 24.49 2.26
C ALA A 565 -24.69 24.80 3.65
N ILE A 566 -23.45 25.26 3.63
CA ILE A 566 -22.70 25.71 4.81
C ILE A 566 -22.58 27.23 4.68
N LEU A 567 -23.06 27.95 5.68
CA LEU A 567 -23.00 29.40 5.74
C LEU A 567 -21.76 29.79 6.56
N LEU A 568 -20.82 30.49 5.91
CA LEU A 568 -19.57 30.92 6.53
C LEU A 568 -19.53 32.44 6.70
N PRO A 569 -19.17 32.96 7.89
CA PRO A 569 -19.03 34.40 8.11
C PRO A 569 -17.73 34.91 7.50
N ILE A 570 -17.77 35.49 6.30
CA ILE A 570 -16.61 36.04 5.60
C ILE A 570 -16.77 37.56 5.50
N TYR A 571 -15.81 38.31 6.03
CA TYR A 571 -15.81 39.80 6.05
C TYR A 571 -17.15 40.43 6.52
N GLY A 572 -17.77 39.86 7.55
CA GLY A 572 -19.01 40.39 8.13
C GLY A 572 -20.29 40.01 7.38
N SER A 573 -20.20 39.16 6.35
CA SER A 573 -21.34 38.64 5.59
C SER A 573 -21.39 37.11 5.66
N MET A 574 -22.60 36.54 5.67
CA MET A 574 -22.79 35.09 5.62
C MET A 574 -22.77 34.60 4.17
N ILE A 575 -21.75 33.84 3.80
CA ILE A 575 -21.55 33.33 2.44
C ILE A 575 -21.92 31.84 2.38
N PRO A 576 -22.88 31.42 1.53
CA PRO A 576 -23.26 30.03 1.37
C PRO A 576 -22.29 29.25 0.47
N PHE A 577 -21.91 28.06 0.92
CA PHE A 577 -21.17 27.07 0.13
C PHE A 577 -21.90 25.74 0.12
N HIS A 578 -22.21 25.20 -1.06
CA HIS A 578 -22.84 23.88 -1.16
C HIS A 578 -21.90 22.80 -0.62
N VAL A 579 -22.42 21.82 0.13
CA VAL A 579 -21.60 20.80 0.81
C VAL A 579 -20.72 19.97 -0.13
N ALA A 580 -21.16 19.78 -1.38
CA ALA A 580 -20.39 19.06 -2.41
C ALA A 580 -19.07 19.77 -2.79
N THR A 581 -18.95 21.07 -2.52
CA THR A 581 -17.72 21.83 -2.74
C THR A 581 -16.67 21.59 -1.65
N VAL A 582 -17.04 20.98 -0.52
CA VAL A 582 -16.13 20.73 0.60
C VAL A 582 -15.38 19.40 0.44
N LYS A 583 -14.06 19.48 0.32
CA LYS A 583 -13.14 18.33 0.27
C LYS A 583 -13.00 17.67 1.63
N SER A 584 -12.66 18.45 2.65
CA SER A 584 -12.45 17.94 4.01
C SER A 584 -12.71 19.03 5.05
N VAL A 585 -13.07 18.58 6.25
CA VAL A 585 -13.25 19.45 7.42
C VAL A 585 -12.58 18.82 8.63
N SER A 586 -11.77 19.62 9.34
CA SER A 586 -11.07 19.20 10.55
C SER A 586 -11.24 20.22 11.68
N SER A 587 -11.13 19.74 12.91
CA SER A 587 -11.14 20.56 14.12
C SER A 587 -9.87 20.30 14.93
N GLN A 588 -9.21 21.35 15.41
CA GLN A 588 -8.06 21.27 16.32
C GLN A 588 -8.37 22.04 17.61
N GLN A 589 -8.04 21.45 18.75
CA GLN A 589 -8.14 22.11 20.07
C GLN A 589 -6.73 22.44 20.55
N ASP A 590 -6.49 23.71 20.87
CA ASP A 590 -5.23 24.18 21.44
C ASP A 590 -5.35 24.30 22.97
N SER A 591 -4.25 24.10 23.70
CA SER A 591 -4.17 24.10 25.17
C SER A 591 -4.67 25.41 25.82
N ASN A 592 -4.78 26.49 25.03
CA ASN A 592 -5.19 27.84 25.46
C ASN A 592 -6.69 28.13 25.35
N ARG A 593 -7.58 27.12 25.51
CA ARG A 593 -9.07 27.26 25.44
C ARG A 593 -9.60 27.85 24.12
N ASN A 594 -8.83 27.78 23.04
CA ASN A 594 -9.28 28.18 21.70
C ASN A 594 -9.35 26.94 20.80
N CYS A 595 -10.36 26.91 19.94
CA CYS A 595 -10.60 25.83 19.00
C CYS A 595 -10.60 26.37 17.57
N TYR A 596 -10.08 25.58 16.65
CA TYR A 596 -9.98 25.91 15.24
C TYR A 596 -10.79 24.93 14.41
N ILE A 597 -11.54 25.45 13.44
CA ILE A 597 -12.17 24.66 12.39
C ILE A 597 -11.55 25.03 11.05
N ARG A 598 -11.07 24.02 10.33
CA ARG A 598 -10.44 24.15 9.02
C ARG A 598 -11.30 23.44 7.98
N ILE A 599 -11.76 24.19 6.98
CA ILE A 599 -12.59 23.70 5.88
C ILE A 599 -11.78 23.84 4.60
N ILE A 600 -11.57 22.72 3.90
CA ILE A 600 -10.83 22.65 2.63
C ILE A 600 -11.85 22.38 1.53
N PHE A 601 -11.81 23.15 0.45
CA PHE A 601 -12.71 23.02 -0.69
C PHE A 601 -12.05 22.31 -1.87
N ASN A 602 -12.86 21.75 -2.74
CA ASN A 602 -12.44 21.22 -4.04
C ASN A 602 -12.11 22.41 -4.95
N VAL A 603 -10.87 22.44 -5.45
CA VAL A 603 -10.40 23.49 -6.37
C VAL A 603 -9.83 22.86 -7.64
N PRO A 604 -10.02 23.47 -8.82
CA PRO A 604 -9.46 22.97 -10.08
C PRO A 604 -7.93 22.85 -10.02
N GLY A 605 -7.38 21.81 -10.65
CA GLY A 605 -5.92 21.61 -10.79
C GLY A 605 -5.25 20.78 -9.68
N THR A 606 -6.00 20.16 -8.76
CA THR A 606 -5.42 19.19 -7.81
C THR A 606 -5.29 17.79 -8.44
N PRO A 607 -4.17 17.08 -8.24
CA PRO A 607 -3.76 15.89 -9.02
C PRO A 607 -4.64 14.63 -8.88
N PHE A 608 -5.71 14.66 -8.09
CA PHE A 608 -6.58 13.50 -7.81
C PHE A 608 -8.06 13.68 -8.20
N SER A 609 -8.42 14.71 -8.98
CA SER A 609 -9.74 14.80 -9.61
C SER A 609 -9.61 14.52 -11.11
N PRO A 610 -10.02 13.34 -11.60
CA PRO A 610 -10.02 13.06 -13.03
C PRO A 610 -11.01 14.01 -13.71
N HIS A 611 -10.50 14.86 -14.61
CA HIS A 611 -11.25 15.79 -15.47
C HIS A 611 -12.54 16.35 -14.88
N ASP A 612 -12.40 17.32 -13.98
CA ASP A 612 -13.54 18.11 -13.54
C ASP A 612 -13.97 19.00 -14.71
N ALA A 613 -15.04 18.61 -15.42
CA ALA A 613 -15.64 19.37 -16.53
C ALA A 613 -15.97 20.84 -16.16
N ASN A 614 -15.96 21.15 -14.86
CA ASN A 614 -16.19 22.47 -14.29
C ASN A 614 -14.97 23.41 -14.40
N SER A 615 -13.76 22.87 -14.56
CA SER A 615 -12.54 23.66 -14.77
C SER A 615 -12.60 24.49 -16.07
N LEU A 616 -13.43 24.05 -17.03
CA LEU A 616 -13.68 24.71 -18.30
C LEU A 616 -14.85 25.72 -18.26
N LYS A 617 -15.77 25.62 -17.28
CA LYS A 617 -16.96 26.49 -17.19
C LYS A 617 -16.67 27.88 -16.59
N PHE A 618 -15.74 27.98 -15.64
CA PHE A 618 -15.46 29.22 -14.90
C PHE A 618 -13.96 29.61 -14.96
N GLN A 619 -13.44 29.75 -16.18
CA GLN A 619 -12.09 30.28 -16.41
C GLN A 619 -11.98 31.71 -15.87
N GLY A 620 -10.98 31.99 -15.03
CA GLY A 620 -10.73 33.31 -14.45
C GLY A 620 -11.44 33.62 -13.12
N SER A 621 -12.23 32.71 -12.57
CA SER A 621 -12.84 32.89 -11.23
C SER A 621 -11.84 32.65 -10.09
N ILE A 622 -12.04 33.33 -8.95
CA ILE A 622 -11.23 33.12 -7.74
C ILE A 622 -11.80 31.94 -6.96
N TYR A 623 -10.98 30.91 -6.73
CA TYR A 623 -11.36 29.72 -5.97
C TYR A 623 -10.85 29.77 -4.54
N LEU A 624 -11.76 29.59 -3.59
CA LEU A 624 -11.43 29.51 -2.18
C LEU A 624 -10.91 28.10 -1.86
N LYS A 625 -9.59 27.94 -1.67
CA LYS A 625 -8.98 26.64 -1.37
C LYS A 625 -9.25 26.17 0.07
N GLU A 626 -9.18 27.10 1.01
CA GLU A 626 -9.23 26.79 2.43
C GLU A 626 -9.72 27.98 3.24
N VAL A 627 -10.52 27.72 4.27
CA VAL A 627 -10.88 28.69 5.32
C VAL A 627 -10.64 28.09 6.69
N SER A 628 -10.08 28.90 7.59
CA SER A 628 -9.89 28.55 9.00
C SER A 628 -10.56 29.58 9.90
N PHE A 629 -11.45 29.12 10.79
CA PHE A 629 -12.07 29.94 11.82
C PHE A 629 -11.58 29.56 13.21
N ARG A 630 -11.42 30.56 14.07
CA ARG A 630 -11.08 30.40 15.49
C ARG A 630 -12.31 30.72 16.34
N SER A 631 -12.66 29.83 17.27
CA SER A 631 -13.74 30.04 18.23
C SER A 631 -13.28 29.74 19.66
N LYS A 632 -14.03 30.28 20.63
CA LYS A 632 -13.91 29.93 22.05
C LYS A 632 -14.89 28.84 22.48
N ASP A 633 -15.85 28.48 21.61
CA ASP A 633 -16.83 27.42 21.88
C ASP A 633 -16.46 26.11 21.17
N PRO A 634 -15.84 25.14 21.87
CA PRO A 634 -15.44 23.86 21.29
C PRO A 634 -16.63 22.95 20.97
N ARG A 635 -17.79 23.15 21.61
CA ARG A 635 -18.99 22.33 21.38
C ARG A 635 -19.59 22.66 20.03
N HIS A 636 -19.78 23.95 19.74
CA HIS A 636 -20.29 24.42 18.45
C HIS A 636 -19.42 23.97 17.27
N ILE A 637 -18.08 24.07 17.40
CA ILE A 637 -17.17 23.58 16.36
C ILE A 637 -17.33 22.07 16.15
N SER A 638 -17.39 21.29 17.23
CA SER A 638 -17.50 19.83 17.14
C SER A 638 -18.82 19.42 16.48
N GLU A 639 -19.92 20.08 16.83
CA GLU A 639 -21.24 19.88 16.23
C GLU A 639 -21.24 20.26 14.74
N ALA A 640 -20.71 21.43 14.39
CA ALA A 640 -20.61 21.88 13.00
C ALA A 640 -19.82 20.89 12.12
N VAL A 641 -18.69 20.38 12.62
CA VAL A 641 -17.89 19.36 11.91
C VAL A 641 -18.68 18.07 11.70
N GLN A 642 -19.42 17.60 12.70
CA GLN A 642 -20.24 16.39 12.59
C GLN A 642 -21.40 16.56 11.61
N LEU A 643 -22.08 17.71 11.64
CA LEU A 643 -23.18 18.03 10.73
C LEU A 643 -22.68 18.12 9.28
N ILE A 644 -21.57 18.80 9.03
CA ILE A 644 -20.95 18.90 7.69
C ILE A 644 -20.57 17.51 7.16
N LYS A 645 -19.93 16.67 7.98
CA LYS A 645 -19.54 15.30 7.59
C LYS A 645 -20.75 14.42 7.27
N THR A 646 -21.82 14.54 8.06
CA THR A 646 -23.05 13.76 7.87
C THR A 646 -23.77 14.17 6.60
N LEU A 647 -23.94 15.48 6.38
CA LEU A 647 -24.59 16.04 5.20
C LEU A 647 -23.82 15.67 3.92
N ARG A 648 -22.48 15.74 3.94
CA ARG A 648 -21.64 15.34 2.80
C ARG A 648 -21.85 13.86 2.44
N ARG A 649 -21.92 12.98 3.44
CA ARG A 649 -22.14 11.54 3.22
C ARG A 649 -23.51 11.26 2.60
N GLN A 650 -24.55 11.96 3.06
CA GLN A 650 -25.91 11.82 2.52
C GLN A 650 -25.99 12.28 1.06
N VAL A 651 -25.41 13.44 0.73
CA VAL A 651 -25.42 13.99 -0.63
C VAL A 651 -24.63 13.09 -1.58
N ALA A 652 -23.43 12.67 -1.22
CA ALA A 652 -22.60 11.78 -2.06
C ALA A 652 -23.28 10.42 -2.31
N SER A 653 -23.91 9.83 -1.29
CA SER A 653 -24.66 8.57 -1.45
C SER A 653 -25.84 8.72 -2.41
N ARG A 654 -26.58 9.82 -2.31
CA ARG A 654 -27.74 10.10 -3.17
C ARG A 654 -27.34 10.38 -4.61
N GLU A 655 -26.24 11.10 -4.83
CA GLU A 655 -25.73 11.37 -6.17
C GLU A 655 -25.19 10.11 -6.86
N SER A 656 -24.47 9.25 -6.13
CA SER A 656 -24.05 7.94 -6.64
C SER A 656 -25.24 7.08 -7.06
N GLU A 657 -26.27 6.98 -6.21
CA GLU A 657 -27.48 6.21 -6.51
C GLU A 657 -28.23 6.77 -7.74
N ARG A 658 -28.29 8.09 -7.89
CA ARG A 658 -28.91 8.74 -9.06
C ARG A 658 -28.11 8.50 -10.33
N ALA A 659 -26.77 8.57 -10.27
CA ALA A 659 -25.89 8.30 -11.40
C ALA A 659 -26.00 6.84 -11.86
N GLU A 660 -26.05 5.90 -10.91
CA GLU A 660 -26.24 4.49 -11.21
C GLU A 660 -27.59 4.19 -11.87
N ARG A 661 -28.66 4.87 -11.43
CA ARG A 661 -29.99 4.78 -12.07
C ARG A 661 -30.05 5.42 -13.46
N ALA A 662 -29.32 6.51 -13.69
CA ALA A 662 -29.31 7.21 -14.98
C ALA A 662 -28.66 6.37 -16.11
N THR A 663 -27.81 5.41 -15.76
CA THR A 663 -27.11 4.52 -16.72
C THR A 663 -27.88 3.22 -17.03
N LEU A 664 -29.17 3.15 -16.67
CA LEU A 664 -30.04 2.01 -16.97
C LEU A 664 -30.76 2.21 -18.30
N VAL A 665 -30.86 1.13 -19.07
CA VAL A 665 -31.69 1.09 -20.28
C VAL A 665 -33.16 1.06 -19.86
N THR A 666 -33.97 1.99 -20.35
CA THR A 666 -35.42 2.03 -20.08
C THR A 666 -36.08 0.75 -20.59
N GLN A 667 -36.77 0.02 -19.72
CA GLN A 667 -37.49 -1.21 -20.07
C GLN A 667 -38.99 -0.95 -20.22
N GLU A 668 -39.67 -1.83 -20.95
CA GLU A 668 -41.13 -1.87 -21.01
C GLU A 668 -41.72 -2.13 -19.63
N LYS A 669 -42.95 -1.68 -19.39
CA LYS A 669 -43.65 -1.92 -18.11
C LYS A 669 -44.24 -3.34 -18.09
N LEU A 670 -44.25 -3.96 -16.91
CA LEU A 670 -44.84 -5.27 -16.71
C LEU A 670 -46.36 -5.23 -16.97
N GLN A 671 -46.84 -6.13 -17.81
CA GLN A 671 -48.25 -6.38 -18.08
C GLN A 671 -48.74 -7.48 -17.14
N LEU A 672 -49.62 -7.10 -16.21
CA LEU A 672 -50.20 -8.03 -15.25
C LEU A 672 -51.18 -8.98 -15.94
N ALA A 673 -51.12 -10.26 -15.56
CA ALA A 673 -52.09 -11.26 -16.02
C ALA A 673 -53.52 -10.82 -15.66
N GLY A 674 -54.42 -10.82 -16.64
CA GLY A 674 -55.80 -10.37 -16.46
C GLY A 674 -56.63 -11.31 -15.57
N ALA A 675 -57.79 -10.83 -15.08
CA ALA A 675 -58.67 -11.53 -14.13
C ALA A 675 -59.14 -12.94 -14.54
N LYS A 676 -58.95 -13.35 -15.81
CA LYS A 676 -59.28 -14.69 -16.33
C LYS A 676 -58.15 -15.72 -16.16
N PHE A 677 -56.92 -15.30 -15.83
CA PHE A 677 -55.77 -16.20 -15.68
C PHE A 677 -55.05 -15.90 -14.35
N LYS A 678 -55.17 -16.81 -13.38
CA LYS A 678 -54.50 -16.65 -12.08
C LYS A 678 -52.98 -16.83 -12.29
N PRO A 679 -52.14 -15.83 -11.99
CA PRO A 679 -50.70 -15.93 -12.21
C PRO A 679 -50.11 -17.06 -11.36
N ILE A 680 -49.18 -17.80 -11.95
CA ILE A 680 -48.47 -18.88 -11.26
C ILE A 680 -47.57 -18.22 -10.22
N ARG A 681 -47.65 -18.68 -8.98
CA ARG A 681 -46.98 -18.07 -7.83
C ARG A 681 -46.13 -19.10 -7.11
N LEU A 682 -44.90 -18.71 -6.80
CA LEU A 682 -44.01 -19.45 -5.90
C LEU A 682 -43.70 -18.55 -4.69
N SER A 683 -44.03 -19.02 -3.49
CA SER A 683 -43.96 -18.26 -2.24
C SER A 683 -42.71 -18.59 -1.42
N ASP A 684 -42.49 -17.81 -0.36
CA ASP A 684 -41.45 -18.03 0.66
C ASP A 684 -40.02 -18.00 0.12
N LEU A 685 -39.80 -17.16 -0.90
CA LEU A 685 -38.54 -17.01 -1.60
C LEU A 685 -37.69 -15.90 -0.99
N TRP A 686 -36.39 -16.15 -0.91
CA TRP A 686 -35.35 -15.15 -0.73
C TRP A 686 -34.83 -14.67 -2.09
N ILE A 687 -34.36 -13.43 -2.16
CA ILE A 687 -33.81 -12.83 -3.39
C ILE A 687 -32.31 -12.51 -3.21
N ARG A 688 -31.51 -12.76 -4.26
CA ARG A 688 -30.13 -12.24 -4.39
C ARG A 688 -30.01 -11.41 -5.67
N PRO A 689 -29.39 -10.22 -5.61
CA PRO A 689 -28.92 -9.56 -4.39
C PRO A 689 -30.08 -9.12 -3.46
N PRO A 690 -29.84 -9.00 -2.15
CA PRO A 690 -30.89 -8.59 -1.21
C PRO A 690 -31.24 -7.10 -1.38
N PHE A 691 -32.48 -6.73 -1.04
CA PHE A 691 -32.87 -5.33 -0.94
C PHE A 691 -32.06 -4.61 0.16
N GLY A 692 -31.65 -3.36 -0.12
CA GLY A 692 -30.88 -2.56 0.84
C GLY A 692 -31.79 -1.83 1.83
N GLY A 693 -31.51 -1.95 3.13
CA GLY A 693 -32.24 -1.24 4.20
C GLY A 693 -31.89 -1.76 5.60
N ARG A 694 -32.12 -0.96 6.66
CA ARG A 694 -31.92 -1.36 8.09
C ARG A 694 -33.09 -2.19 8.64
N GLY A 695 -33.77 -2.97 7.81
CA GLY A 695 -34.91 -3.79 8.19
C GLY A 695 -34.56 -5.28 8.27
N ARG A 696 -35.31 -6.04 9.08
CA ARG A 696 -35.26 -7.52 9.06
C ARG A 696 -35.59 -8.01 7.64
N LYS A 697 -34.80 -8.97 7.13
CA LYS A 697 -35.03 -9.60 5.82
C LYS A 697 -36.40 -10.28 5.80
N LEU A 698 -37.17 -10.08 4.73
CA LEU A 698 -38.49 -10.67 4.54
C LEU A 698 -38.47 -11.61 3.34
N THR A 699 -39.14 -12.75 3.47
CA THR A 699 -39.43 -13.64 2.33
C THR A 699 -40.50 -12.99 1.45
N GLY A 700 -40.41 -13.25 0.14
CA GLY A 700 -41.37 -12.76 -0.85
C GLY A 700 -41.92 -13.88 -1.71
N SER A 701 -42.70 -13.49 -2.72
CA SER A 701 -43.21 -14.42 -3.72
C SER A 701 -42.95 -13.90 -5.13
N ILE A 702 -42.63 -14.82 -6.04
CA ILE A 702 -42.50 -14.53 -7.47
C ILE A 702 -43.78 -14.98 -8.20
N GLU A 703 -44.30 -14.09 -9.04
CA GLU A 703 -45.49 -14.31 -9.87
C GLU A 703 -45.12 -14.21 -11.35
N ALA A 704 -45.58 -15.17 -12.15
CA ALA A 704 -45.45 -15.14 -13.60
C ALA A 704 -46.63 -14.39 -14.25
N HIS A 705 -46.31 -13.36 -15.03
CA HIS A 705 -47.29 -12.54 -15.75
C HIS A 705 -47.04 -12.60 -17.27
N THR A 706 -47.80 -11.83 -18.05
CA THR A 706 -47.86 -11.95 -19.52
C THR A 706 -46.52 -11.67 -20.20
N ASN A 707 -45.73 -10.72 -19.72
CA ASN A 707 -44.45 -10.32 -20.33
C ASN A 707 -43.25 -10.36 -19.36
N GLY A 708 -43.41 -10.93 -18.16
CA GLY A 708 -42.34 -10.95 -17.16
C GLY A 708 -42.73 -11.60 -15.84
N PHE A 709 -41.75 -11.67 -14.95
CA PHE A 709 -41.92 -12.07 -13.56
C PHE A 709 -41.96 -10.86 -12.64
N ARG A 710 -42.78 -10.92 -11.59
CA ARG A 710 -42.78 -9.95 -10.48
C ARG A 710 -42.43 -10.64 -9.19
N TYR A 711 -41.38 -10.18 -8.53
CA TYR A 711 -41.11 -10.49 -7.14
C TYR A 711 -41.60 -9.36 -6.25
N SER A 712 -42.34 -9.72 -5.19
CA SER A 712 -42.78 -8.76 -4.18
C SER A 712 -42.76 -9.37 -2.78
N THR A 713 -42.35 -8.58 -1.78
CA THR A 713 -42.54 -8.89 -0.36
C THR A 713 -43.78 -8.18 0.19
N SER A 714 -44.02 -8.28 1.51
CA SER A 714 -45.07 -7.51 2.19
C SER A 714 -44.80 -6.00 2.19
N ARG A 715 -43.57 -5.57 1.86
CA ARG A 715 -43.20 -4.16 1.73
C ARG A 715 -43.34 -3.65 0.29
N PRO A 716 -44.05 -2.53 0.06
CA PRO A 716 -44.26 -2.00 -1.30
C PRO A 716 -42.97 -1.56 -2.01
N ASP A 717 -41.93 -1.18 -1.26
CA ASP A 717 -40.62 -0.75 -1.75
C ASP A 717 -39.67 -1.90 -2.12
N GLU A 718 -39.99 -3.13 -1.71
CA GLU A 718 -39.22 -4.34 -2.01
C GLU A 718 -39.87 -5.12 -3.17
N ARG A 719 -39.92 -4.48 -4.34
CA ARG A 719 -40.49 -5.04 -5.58
C ARG A 719 -39.47 -5.03 -6.71
N VAL A 720 -39.40 -6.13 -7.46
CA VAL A 720 -38.53 -6.28 -8.64
C VAL A 720 -39.31 -6.93 -9.76
N ASP A 721 -39.29 -6.29 -10.93
CA ASP A 721 -39.88 -6.82 -12.15
C ASP A 721 -38.76 -7.29 -13.09
N VAL A 722 -38.88 -8.52 -13.60
CA VAL A 722 -37.94 -9.15 -14.53
C VAL A 722 -38.69 -9.45 -15.83
N MET A 723 -38.48 -8.65 -16.87
CA MET A 723 -39.15 -8.82 -18.16
C MET A 723 -38.59 -10.04 -18.91
N PHE A 724 -39.45 -10.84 -19.55
CA PHE A 724 -39.03 -11.99 -20.36
C PHE A 724 -38.06 -11.59 -21.46
N SER A 725 -38.32 -10.46 -22.13
CA SER A 725 -37.46 -9.89 -23.17
C SER A 725 -36.06 -9.52 -22.68
N ASN A 726 -35.89 -9.33 -21.37
CA ASN A 726 -34.61 -9.00 -20.77
C ASN A 726 -33.88 -10.22 -20.18
N VAL A 727 -34.51 -11.41 -20.12
CA VAL A 727 -33.88 -12.64 -19.65
C VAL A 727 -33.04 -13.25 -20.78
N LYS A 728 -31.72 -13.35 -20.57
CA LYS A 728 -30.80 -13.98 -21.51
C LYS A 728 -30.67 -15.49 -21.25
N HIS A 729 -30.49 -15.85 -19.98
CA HIS A 729 -30.41 -17.25 -19.55
C HIS A 729 -31.17 -17.43 -18.24
N ALA A 730 -31.83 -18.57 -18.09
CA ALA A 730 -32.45 -18.97 -16.83
C ALA A 730 -32.08 -20.43 -16.53
N PHE A 731 -31.79 -20.75 -15.27
CA PHE A 731 -31.62 -22.13 -14.84
C PHE A 731 -32.26 -22.37 -13.47
N PHE A 732 -32.72 -23.60 -13.29
CA PHE A 732 -33.26 -24.12 -12.04
C PHE A 732 -32.26 -25.12 -11.47
N GLN A 733 -32.01 -25.01 -10.17
CA GLN A 733 -31.12 -25.91 -9.44
C GLN A 733 -31.88 -26.53 -8.26
N PRO A 734 -32.13 -27.85 -8.29
CA PRO A 734 -32.76 -28.56 -7.19
C PRO A 734 -31.78 -28.75 -6.03
N ALA A 735 -32.28 -28.73 -4.79
CA ALA A 735 -31.51 -29.14 -3.62
C ALA A 735 -31.38 -30.66 -3.65
N GLU A 736 -30.34 -31.22 -4.29
CA GLU A 736 -29.98 -32.65 -4.19
C GLU A 736 -28.77 -32.83 -3.28
N LYS A 737 -27.65 -32.20 -3.63
CA LYS A 737 -26.38 -32.14 -2.86
C LYS A 737 -26.15 -30.81 -2.14
N GLU A 738 -27.02 -29.83 -2.35
CA GLU A 738 -26.89 -28.47 -1.80
C GLU A 738 -28.05 -28.11 -0.86
N MET A 739 -27.78 -27.17 0.05
CA MET A 739 -28.72 -26.71 1.09
C MET A 739 -29.85 -25.80 0.57
N ILE A 740 -29.80 -25.40 -0.70
CA ILE A 740 -30.72 -24.42 -1.30
C ILE A 740 -31.31 -24.93 -2.62
N THR A 741 -32.60 -24.64 -2.81
CA THR A 741 -33.27 -24.77 -4.11
C THR A 741 -33.38 -23.36 -4.71
N LEU A 742 -32.90 -23.13 -5.93
CA LEU A 742 -32.87 -21.79 -6.53
C LEU A 742 -33.29 -21.74 -8.00
N LEU A 743 -33.78 -20.55 -8.39
CA LEU A 743 -34.08 -20.12 -9.74
C LEU A 743 -33.21 -18.90 -10.07
N HIS A 744 -32.33 -19.02 -11.06
CA HIS A 744 -31.40 -17.95 -11.45
C HIS A 744 -31.77 -17.36 -12.81
N PHE A 745 -31.81 -16.04 -12.90
CA PHE A 745 -31.97 -15.27 -14.14
C PHE A 745 -30.73 -14.43 -14.41
N HIS A 746 -30.14 -14.61 -15.58
CA HIS A 746 -29.12 -13.73 -16.14
C HIS A 746 -29.73 -12.85 -17.22
N LEU A 747 -29.54 -11.53 -17.14
CA LEU A 747 -30.23 -10.54 -17.94
C LEU A 747 -29.36 -9.90 -19.02
N HIS A 748 -29.97 -9.52 -20.14
CA HIS A 748 -29.30 -8.75 -21.21
C HIS A 748 -28.85 -7.38 -20.71
N ASN A 749 -29.79 -6.65 -20.10
CA ASN A 749 -29.58 -5.32 -19.53
C ASN A 749 -29.68 -5.38 -18.01
N HIS A 750 -28.86 -4.53 -17.35
CA HIS A 750 -28.90 -4.41 -15.89
C HIS A 750 -30.27 -3.93 -15.41
N ILE A 751 -30.72 -4.46 -14.29
CA ILE A 751 -31.86 -3.94 -13.52
C ILE A 751 -31.40 -3.52 -12.13
N MET A 752 -32.25 -2.76 -11.44
CA MET A 752 -32.04 -2.43 -10.04
C MET A 752 -32.80 -3.40 -9.15
N VAL A 753 -32.09 -4.00 -8.21
CA VAL A 753 -32.67 -4.74 -7.09
C VAL A 753 -32.34 -3.96 -5.84
N GLY A 754 -33.33 -3.24 -5.30
CA GLY A 754 -33.12 -2.21 -4.28
C GLY A 754 -32.14 -1.13 -4.76
N ASN A 755 -30.99 -1.01 -4.08
CA ASN A 755 -29.93 -0.05 -4.42
C ASN A 755 -28.79 -0.67 -5.23
N LYS A 756 -28.87 -1.94 -5.63
CA LYS A 756 -27.80 -2.62 -6.36
C LYS A 756 -28.17 -2.83 -7.82
N LYS A 757 -27.32 -2.33 -8.72
CA LYS A 757 -27.37 -2.61 -10.16
C LYS A 757 -26.82 -4.02 -10.42
N THR A 758 -27.61 -4.90 -11.04
CA THR A 758 -27.21 -6.29 -11.30
C THR A 758 -27.72 -6.80 -12.65
N LYS A 759 -27.02 -7.77 -13.22
CA LYS A 759 -27.50 -8.62 -14.33
C LYS A 759 -27.97 -9.99 -13.88
N ASP A 760 -27.65 -10.36 -12.65
CA ASP A 760 -27.94 -11.66 -12.09
C ASP A 760 -28.91 -11.50 -10.93
N VAL A 761 -30.05 -12.20 -11.02
CA VAL A 761 -31.08 -12.24 -9.99
C VAL A 761 -31.42 -13.68 -9.67
N GLN A 762 -31.33 -14.05 -8.39
CA GLN A 762 -31.64 -15.39 -7.90
C GLN A 762 -32.81 -15.34 -6.94
N PHE A 763 -33.71 -16.32 -7.05
CA PHE A 763 -34.78 -16.57 -6.10
C PHE A 763 -34.58 -17.95 -5.50
N TYR A 764 -34.51 -18.06 -4.17
CA TYR A 764 -34.10 -19.30 -3.52
C TYR A 764 -34.84 -19.58 -2.21
N VAL A 765 -34.88 -20.85 -1.82
CA VAL A 765 -35.37 -21.33 -0.51
C VAL A 765 -34.26 -22.12 0.17
N GLU A 766 -34.08 -21.90 1.47
CA GLU A 766 -33.18 -22.70 2.32
C GLU A 766 -33.97 -23.89 2.87
N VAL A 767 -33.47 -25.10 2.65
CA VAL A 767 -34.20 -26.35 2.93
C VAL A 767 -33.89 -26.91 4.33
N MET A 768 -32.76 -26.49 4.95
CA MET A 768 -32.37 -26.85 6.32
C MET A 768 -32.34 -25.64 7.26
N ASP A 769 -32.70 -25.84 8.53
CA ASP A 769 -32.72 -24.79 9.56
C ASP A 769 -31.34 -24.65 10.22
N VAL A 770 -30.84 -23.41 10.35
CA VAL A 770 -29.45 -23.10 10.81
C VAL A 770 -29.22 -23.47 12.29
N VAL A 771 -30.26 -23.82 13.04
CA VAL A 771 -30.20 -23.94 14.51
C VAL A 771 -29.76 -25.32 15.03
N GLN A 772 -29.69 -26.37 14.20
CA GLN A 772 -29.31 -27.72 14.67
C GLN A 772 -27.79 -28.03 14.63
N THR A 773 -26.92 -27.05 14.37
CA THR A 773 -25.45 -27.26 14.33
C THR A 773 -24.69 -26.88 15.61
N LEU A 774 -25.39 -26.64 16.72
CA LEU A 774 -24.77 -26.41 18.04
C LEU A 774 -25.27 -27.44 19.05
N GLY A 775 -24.87 -28.69 18.84
CA GLY A 775 -25.13 -29.78 19.78
C GLY A 775 -24.61 -31.10 19.23
N GLY A 776 -23.32 -31.38 19.42
CA GLY A 776 -22.69 -32.68 19.15
C GLY A 776 -23.19 -33.76 20.13
N GLY A 777 -24.48 -34.06 20.10
CA GLY A 777 -25.06 -35.24 20.73
C GLY A 777 -24.96 -36.42 19.77
N LYS A 778 -24.45 -37.56 20.24
CA LYS A 778 -24.33 -38.80 19.47
C LYS A 778 -25.71 -39.20 18.92
N ARG A 779 -25.90 -39.08 17.60
CA ARG A 779 -27.06 -39.61 16.87
C ARG A 779 -27.12 -41.12 17.05
N SER A 780 -28.26 -41.63 17.50
CA SER A 780 -28.48 -43.05 17.76
C SER A 780 -29.37 -43.60 16.66
N ASN A 781 -28.89 -44.56 15.87
CA ASN A 781 -29.62 -45.19 14.75
C ASN A 781 -30.93 -45.93 15.13
N TYR A 782 -31.42 -45.79 16.37
CA TYR A 782 -32.59 -46.47 16.91
C TYR A 782 -33.55 -45.56 17.67
N ASP A 783 -33.47 -44.23 17.50
CA ASP A 783 -34.47 -43.30 18.05
C ASP A 783 -35.61 -43.07 17.03
N PRO A 784 -36.86 -43.50 17.33
CA PRO A 784 -38.00 -43.30 16.44
C PRO A 784 -38.26 -41.82 16.11
N ASP A 785 -37.95 -40.91 17.03
CA ASP A 785 -38.21 -39.47 16.87
C ASP A 785 -37.22 -38.83 15.88
N GLU A 786 -35.95 -39.28 15.86
CA GLU A 786 -34.92 -38.82 14.91
C GLU A 786 -35.20 -39.30 13.48
N ILE A 787 -35.68 -40.54 13.32
CA ILE A 787 -36.06 -41.10 12.01
C ILE A 787 -37.30 -40.37 11.45
N GLU A 788 -38.25 -40.01 12.31
CA GLU A 788 -39.42 -39.22 11.91
C GLU A 788 -39.05 -37.77 11.55
N GLU A 789 -38.04 -37.18 12.21
CA GLU A 789 -37.51 -35.86 11.87
C GLU A 789 -36.76 -35.88 10.52
N GLU A 790 -35.91 -36.88 10.29
CA GLU A 790 -35.20 -37.05 9.01
C GLU A 790 -36.18 -37.32 7.84
N GLN A 791 -37.24 -38.11 8.08
CA GLN A 791 -38.27 -38.35 7.08
C GLN A 791 -39.06 -37.07 6.76
N ARG A 792 -39.38 -36.25 7.78
CA ARG A 792 -40.02 -34.93 7.59
C ARG A 792 -39.13 -33.97 6.79
N GLU A 793 -37.81 -33.99 7.01
CA GLU A 793 -36.86 -33.17 6.25
C GLU A 793 -36.79 -33.61 4.77
N ARG A 794 -36.72 -34.92 4.51
CA ARG A 794 -36.74 -35.47 3.15
C ARG A 794 -38.04 -35.14 2.42
N ASP A 795 -39.18 -35.27 3.10
CA ASP A 795 -40.48 -34.95 2.51
C ASP A 795 -40.62 -33.45 2.23
N ARG A 796 -40.11 -32.59 3.13
CA ARG A 796 -40.05 -31.13 2.92
C ARG A 796 -39.16 -30.75 1.74
N LYS A 797 -37.98 -31.36 1.62
CA LYS A 797 -37.04 -31.17 0.51
C LYS A 797 -37.66 -31.58 -0.83
N ASN A 798 -38.30 -32.75 -0.88
CA ASN A 798 -38.98 -33.24 -2.08
C ASN A 798 -40.15 -32.33 -2.48
N LYS A 799 -40.93 -31.84 -1.51
CA LYS A 799 -42.02 -30.91 -1.75
C LYS A 799 -41.54 -29.59 -2.35
N ILE A 800 -40.49 -28.97 -1.79
CA ILE A 800 -39.93 -27.70 -2.29
C ILE A 800 -39.38 -27.87 -3.72
N ASN A 801 -38.64 -28.95 -3.98
CA ASN A 801 -38.13 -29.22 -5.32
C ASN A 801 -39.28 -29.43 -6.33
N MET A 802 -40.35 -30.13 -5.93
CA MET A 802 -41.54 -30.33 -6.75
C MET A 802 -42.27 -29.01 -7.03
N ASP A 803 -42.38 -28.11 -6.05
CA ASP A 803 -43.03 -26.80 -6.22
C ASP A 803 -42.27 -25.90 -7.21
N PHE A 804 -40.94 -25.85 -7.11
CA PHE A 804 -40.11 -25.15 -8.09
C PHE A 804 -40.19 -25.80 -9.47
N GLN A 805 -40.18 -27.13 -9.54
CA GLN A 805 -40.25 -27.86 -10.81
C GLN A 805 -41.62 -27.68 -11.49
N ASN A 806 -42.70 -27.62 -10.72
CA ASN A 806 -44.04 -27.27 -11.21
C ASN A 806 -44.10 -25.83 -11.74
N PHE A 807 -43.41 -24.90 -11.07
CA PHE A 807 -43.29 -23.51 -11.52
C PHE A 807 -42.51 -23.39 -12.84
N VAL A 808 -41.46 -24.18 -13.03
CA VAL A 808 -40.60 -24.15 -14.23
C VAL A 808 -41.21 -24.90 -15.42
N ASN A 809 -41.89 -26.03 -15.18
CA ASN A 809 -42.35 -26.92 -16.26
C ASN A 809 -43.71 -26.54 -16.87
N ARG A 810 -44.53 -25.72 -16.19
CA ARG A 810 -45.79 -25.25 -16.76
C ARG A 810 -45.53 -24.06 -17.68
N LYS A 811 -45.54 -24.36 -18.98
CA LYS A 811 -45.57 -23.36 -20.06
C LYS A 811 -46.85 -22.55 -20.06
#